data_AF-A0A9P9KYU7-F1
#
_entry.id   AF-A0A9P9KYU7-F1
#
_cell.length_a   1.000
_cell.length_b   1.000
_cell.length_c   1.000
_cell.angle_alpha   90.00
_cell.angle_beta   90.00
_cell.angle_gamma   90.00
#
_symmetry.space_group_name_H-M   'P 1'
#
loop_
_entity.id
_entity.type
_entity.pdbx_description
1 polymer ?
#
loop_
_entity_poly.entity_id
_entity_poly.type
_entity_poly.pdbx_seq_one_letter_code
_entity_poly.pdbx_strand_id
1 'polypeptide(L)'
;MTIHTITDVPIFNGRKVDTAANVTFRASPGDIVSIEAGARDLASVDTVIDGRGCTLLPAFIDANVDTAATNMDLPIFASYGIGTVFDMSSTKAEIQAMREESHAEVGLPTYLASGPIATAQATDGAQIHPRRETEVVRVPAAAETWVASVMDGPDKSDYIKVLVDLPGIDGPTLIALVHAAHAHGKVAVAHSFQKVGYSRALQAGFDVITLVPIDGLIDTDMAEGLAARNIACIPTLCMARDMVPLLLQEARDDVGDFSFDYALTNVKRLYDAGVRICAGTEANQISHVPIPIGESLHEEMELLVRAGLSNLDALRAATVVPAMVFGLGDRGEISLGRRADMVLVEGDPLQDITATRRIRKVWIENALAYMRDAEAPPKVSGPEPAAGNARPREAQASNGFYGLRFLPKAQNQGLTLPSLQRSSSVTNCISAIIDARLADNDTLTHQLRAASLAERSLKTILDQLRGGSQDESVELLQRIRQEESVDDLVKTFSDASLLLPPAPPLSDPQNPPTLPFKIPIPLSVDNLSSENPWRSKDGLEENHLLPLSQWTSLSTDDSYLTHLLNLFFAWDNTLSHAIPRSGFLQDLNAGPKAGGKFCSKFLVNSILAISHLFMSQGQSSRKCNELRSSGAKFADEALRMLEDERQHPSISLLQGLLALWIWEINYGAKTKAEVLLEQFYRFHNALGLSDLAVPAVTRAIPNETSTLRRMEEEQILSCTVWGFFCLEAKLSLTSSRPMRIAKPKMPGTFEDAYTSIFAKPGAPEYFWSPYPRQCAPRQSFFREVISLECQLSEMIHDFSEVFAPTHCGIPASSYDETSALYDSLLRWGTRASQRFHTNGIFPPSFLFLETTYDMMILKVLDHLSHFPLPNGTHKSILSKRASHGASIISNLWVYRATFGLRHEFWLTQACLAATTAVIFNLGDTPSLSKSVVIACQLLYEIGEFLPVANQCLLVIKALSSHQDAAFPTSYRMIYSKLAIRMGRVIIRSVSMLDIEPGVDNPGVRQSGGSSHDVAFSSQIEGISDLAKTSS
;
A
#
# COMPACT_ATOMS: atom_id res chain seq x y z
N MET A 1 -24.67 -22.91 -22.57
CA MET A 1 -24.14 -22.97 -21.19
C MET A 1 -22.90 -23.83 -21.25
N THR A 2 -21.74 -23.28 -20.90
CA THR A 2 -20.48 -24.03 -20.90
C THR A 2 -20.53 -25.11 -19.83
N ILE A 3 -20.14 -26.33 -20.14
CA ILE A 3 -20.10 -27.47 -19.22
C ILE A 3 -18.64 -27.79 -18.93
N HIS A 4 -18.27 -27.74 -17.65
CA HIS A 4 -16.94 -28.09 -17.16
C HIS A 4 -16.99 -29.49 -16.54
N THR A 5 -15.94 -30.29 -16.74
CA THR A 5 -15.75 -31.56 -16.03
C THR A 5 -14.35 -31.65 -15.45
N ILE A 6 -14.24 -31.96 -14.17
CA ILE A 6 -12.99 -32.35 -13.51
C ILE A 6 -12.96 -33.88 -13.48
N THR A 7 -11.94 -34.48 -14.09
CA THR A 7 -11.85 -35.94 -14.25
C THR A 7 -10.86 -36.58 -13.28
N ASP A 8 -11.13 -37.83 -12.90
CA ASP A 8 -10.23 -38.67 -12.09
C ASP A 8 -9.74 -38.01 -10.79
N VAL A 9 -10.62 -37.28 -10.10
CA VAL A 9 -10.29 -36.52 -8.89
C VAL A 9 -10.87 -37.18 -7.64
N PRO A 10 -10.06 -37.46 -6.60
CA PRO A 10 -10.56 -37.73 -5.24
C PRO A 10 -11.38 -36.54 -4.74
N ILE A 11 -12.53 -36.81 -4.13
CA ILE A 11 -13.45 -35.76 -3.67
C ILE A 11 -13.60 -35.86 -2.16
N PHE A 12 -13.19 -34.82 -1.45
CA PHE A 12 -13.76 -34.55 -0.13
C PHE A 12 -15.06 -33.80 -0.38
N ASN A 13 -16.21 -34.41 -0.10
CA ASN A 13 -17.49 -33.81 -0.44
C ASN A 13 -17.99 -32.83 0.62
N GLY A 14 -17.24 -32.55 1.70
CA GLY A 14 -17.69 -31.77 2.85
C GLY A 14 -18.01 -32.65 4.06
N ARG A 15 -18.37 -33.92 3.87
CA ARG A 15 -18.65 -34.88 4.95
C ARG A 15 -17.66 -36.03 4.96
N LYS A 16 -17.41 -36.63 3.82
CA LYS A 16 -16.58 -37.82 3.66
C LYS A 16 -15.76 -37.71 2.39
N VAL A 17 -14.93 -38.71 2.17
CA VAL A 17 -14.02 -38.79 1.03
C VAL A 17 -14.54 -39.89 0.14
N ASP A 18 -14.90 -39.51 -1.08
CA ASP A 18 -15.33 -40.44 -2.10
C ASP A 18 -14.13 -40.78 -3.01
N THR A 19 -14.12 -42.01 -3.54
CA THR A 19 -13.09 -42.48 -4.48
C THR A 19 -13.07 -41.62 -5.74
N ALA A 20 -11.94 -41.61 -6.45
CA ALA A 20 -11.75 -40.82 -7.66
C ALA A 20 -12.97 -40.88 -8.61
N ALA A 21 -13.52 -39.70 -8.92
CA ALA A 21 -14.72 -39.54 -9.72
C ALA A 21 -14.59 -38.34 -10.67
N ASN A 22 -15.53 -38.23 -11.59
CA ASN A 22 -15.68 -37.09 -12.47
C ASN A 22 -16.77 -36.17 -11.91
N VAL A 23 -16.47 -34.89 -11.76
CA VAL A 23 -17.43 -33.86 -11.33
C VAL A 23 -17.72 -32.93 -12.49
N THR A 24 -18.99 -32.84 -12.87
CA THR A 24 -19.43 -31.97 -13.96
C THR A 24 -20.38 -30.91 -13.44
N PHE A 25 -20.16 -29.67 -13.88
CA PHE A 25 -20.91 -28.49 -13.46
C PHE A 25 -21.06 -27.53 -14.65
N ARG A 26 -22.07 -26.66 -14.61
CA ARG A 26 -22.30 -25.65 -15.66
C ARG A 26 -21.65 -24.33 -15.26
N ALA A 27 -21.07 -23.62 -16.22
CA ALA A 27 -20.68 -22.23 -16.03
C ALA A 27 -21.94 -21.38 -15.80
N SER A 28 -21.84 -20.48 -14.82
CA SER A 28 -22.91 -19.70 -14.18
C SER A 28 -24.14 -19.31 -15.04
N PRO A 29 -25.37 -19.37 -14.49
CA PRO A 29 -25.75 -19.97 -13.20
C PRO A 29 -25.85 -21.49 -13.36
N GLY A 30 -25.12 -22.27 -12.57
CA GLY A 30 -24.95 -23.68 -12.91
C GLY A 30 -24.55 -24.61 -11.77
N ASP A 31 -25.51 -25.39 -11.27
CA ASP A 31 -25.24 -26.37 -10.21
C ASP A 31 -24.29 -27.50 -10.64
N ILE A 32 -23.78 -28.23 -9.65
CA ILE A 32 -23.15 -29.53 -9.88
C ILE A 32 -24.20 -30.46 -10.51
N VAL A 33 -23.98 -30.85 -11.77
CA VAL A 33 -24.96 -31.61 -12.56
C VAL A 33 -24.75 -33.11 -12.50
N SER A 34 -23.53 -33.57 -12.22
CA SER A 34 -23.22 -35.00 -12.09
C SER A 34 -21.92 -35.25 -11.33
N ILE A 35 -21.90 -36.35 -10.58
CA ILE A 35 -20.73 -36.91 -9.91
C ILE A 35 -20.73 -38.41 -10.26
N GLU A 36 -19.81 -38.84 -11.11
CA GLU A 36 -19.82 -40.19 -11.71
C GLU A 36 -18.46 -40.87 -11.57
N ALA A 37 -18.43 -42.16 -11.22
CA ALA A 37 -17.21 -42.95 -11.19
C ALA A 37 -16.95 -43.62 -12.56
N GLY A 38 -15.69 -43.68 -13.00
CA GLY A 38 -15.28 -44.37 -14.23
C GLY A 38 -15.23 -43.49 -15.48
N ALA A 39 -15.06 -44.08 -16.66
CA ALA A 39 -14.93 -43.35 -17.92
C ALA A 39 -16.28 -42.71 -18.32
N ARG A 40 -16.28 -41.39 -18.57
CA ARG A 40 -17.44 -40.64 -19.05
C ARG A 40 -17.29 -40.31 -20.54
N ASP A 41 -18.41 -40.26 -21.25
CA ASP A 41 -18.48 -39.66 -22.58
C ASP A 41 -18.33 -38.12 -22.46
N LEU A 42 -17.16 -37.62 -22.86
CA LEU A 42 -16.81 -36.19 -22.81
C LEU A 42 -17.31 -35.42 -24.04
N ALA A 43 -18.03 -36.06 -24.97
CA ALA A 43 -18.49 -35.45 -26.21
C ALA A 43 -19.44 -34.24 -26.01
N SER A 44 -20.08 -34.13 -24.84
CA SER A 44 -20.97 -33.02 -24.48
C SER A 44 -20.36 -32.02 -23.47
N VAL A 45 -19.03 -32.03 -23.28
CA VAL A 45 -18.32 -31.20 -22.29
C VAL A 45 -17.45 -30.18 -23.01
N ASP A 46 -17.58 -28.90 -22.63
CA ASP A 46 -16.82 -27.80 -23.25
C ASP A 46 -15.40 -27.66 -22.69
N THR A 47 -15.18 -28.04 -21.43
CA THR A 47 -13.86 -27.96 -20.79
C THR A 47 -13.61 -29.16 -19.89
N VAL A 48 -12.46 -29.81 -20.09
CA VAL A 48 -12.01 -30.95 -19.29
C VAL A 48 -10.80 -30.54 -18.46
N ILE A 49 -10.82 -30.87 -17.18
CA ILE A 49 -9.77 -30.53 -16.21
C ILE A 49 -9.25 -31.84 -15.61
N ASP A 50 -7.96 -32.12 -15.78
CA ASP A 50 -7.32 -33.28 -15.17
C ASP A 50 -7.15 -33.08 -13.66
N GLY A 51 -7.81 -33.91 -12.87
CA GLY A 51 -7.74 -33.90 -11.41
C GLY A 51 -6.71 -34.85 -10.81
N ARG A 52 -5.95 -35.60 -11.63
CA ARG A 52 -4.95 -36.54 -11.11
C ARG A 52 -3.86 -35.81 -10.31
N GLY A 53 -3.50 -36.41 -9.16
CA GLY A 53 -2.55 -35.81 -8.23
C GLY A 53 -3.10 -34.64 -7.41
N CYS A 54 -4.37 -34.29 -7.60
CA CYS A 54 -5.09 -33.27 -6.84
C CYS A 54 -6.20 -33.89 -5.98
N THR A 55 -6.78 -33.11 -5.10
CA THR A 55 -8.01 -33.39 -4.35
C THR A 55 -8.99 -32.24 -4.56
N LEU A 56 -10.26 -32.56 -4.79
CA LEU A 56 -11.34 -31.57 -4.90
C LEU A 56 -12.08 -31.45 -3.56
N LEU A 57 -12.28 -30.22 -3.10
CA LEU A 57 -12.97 -29.89 -1.84
C LEU A 57 -14.03 -28.80 -2.09
N PRO A 58 -15.05 -28.64 -1.23
CA PRO A 58 -15.87 -27.43 -1.24
C PRO A 58 -14.97 -26.21 -0.99
N ALA A 59 -15.32 -25.05 -1.55
CA ALA A 59 -14.65 -23.81 -1.19
C ALA A 59 -14.76 -23.58 0.32
N PHE A 60 -13.70 -23.03 0.91
CA PHE A 60 -13.62 -22.81 2.35
C PHE A 60 -14.55 -21.68 2.79
N ILE A 61 -14.96 -21.73 4.04
CA ILE A 61 -15.76 -20.72 4.72
C ILE A 61 -14.93 -20.21 5.90
N ASP A 62 -14.61 -18.91 5.89
CA ASP A 62 -14.03 -18.26 7.06
C ASP A 62 -15.18 -17.72 7.92
N ALA A 63 -15.41 -18.36 9.07
CA ALA A 63 -16.56 -18.09 9.92
C ALA A 63 -16.40 -16.86 10.83
N ASN A 64 -15.23 -16.21 10.85
CA ASN A 64 -15.05 -14.95 11.57
C ASN A 64 -13.90 -14.14 10.94
N VAL A 65 -14.25 -13.04 10.27
CA VAL A 65 -13.31 -12.05 9.74
C VAL A 65 -13.75 -10.64 10.12
N ASP A 66 -12.87 -9.67 9.83
CA ASP A 66 -13.00 -8.29 10.23
C ASP A 66 -12.40 -7.38 9.12
N THR A 67 -13.08 -7.25 7.99
CA THR A 67 -12.48 -6.73 6.74
C THR A 67 -12.42 -5.20 6.65
N ALA A 68 -13.23 -4.45 7.42
CA ALA A 68 -13.27 -2.97 7.40
C ALA A 68 -13.47 -2.35 6.00
N ALA A 69 -14.15 -3.05 5.10
CA ALA A 69 -14.41 -2.63 3.72
C ALA A 69 -13.18 -2.23 2.88
N THR A 70 -12.08 -2.97 2.97
CA THR A 70 -10.99 -2.82 1.99
C THR A 70 -11.32 -3.56 0.68
N ASN A 71 -11.48 -2.80 -0.41
CA ASN A 71 -11.84 -3.27 -1.78
C ASN A 71 -10.84 -4.26 -2.45
N MET A 72 -9.99 -4.92 -1.67
CA MET A 72 -9.02 -5.92 -2.12
C MET A 72 -9.15 -7.25 -1.37
N ASP A 73 -9.97 -7.32 -0.31
CA ASP A 73 -9.99 -8.49 0.56
C ASP A 73 -10.69 -9.68 -0.08
N LEU A 74 -11.84 -9.48 -0.75
CA LEU A 74 -12.61 -10.54 -1.40
C LEU A 74 -11.82 -11.30 -2.48
N PRO A 75 -11.11 -10.63 -3.41
CA PRO A 75 -10.21 -11.33 -4.34
C PRO A 75 -9.08 -12.10 -3.65
N ILE A 76 -8.53 -11.57 -2.55
CA ILE A 76 -7.48 -12.26 -1.78
C ILE A 76 -8.06 -13.53 -1.15
N PHE A 77 -9.19 -13.45 -0.45
CA PHE A 77 -9.91 -14.60 0.10
C PHE A 77 -10.16 -15.68 -0.97
N ALA A 78 -10.67 -15.28 -2.14
CA ALA A 78 -10.91 -16.20 -3.26
C ALA A 78 -9.62 -16.91 -3.71
N SER A 79 -8.48 -16.21 -3.76
CA SER A 79 -7.19 -16.81 -4.13
C SER A 79 -6.68 -17.86 -3.14
N TYR A 80 -7.14 -17.79 -1.87
CA TYR A 80 -6.90 -18.78 -0.82
C TYR A 80 -8.03 -19.83 -0.72
N GLY A 81 -8.90 -19.91 -1.74
CA GLY A 81 -9.94 -20.94 -1.83
C GLY A 81 -11.16 -20.67 -0.95
N ILE A 82 -11.29 -19.46 -0.41
CA ILE A 82 -12.41 -19.07 0.46
C ILE A 82 -13.55 -18.55 -0.40
N GLY A 83 -14.69 -19.24 -0.34
CA GLY A 83 -15.90 -18.91 -1.10
C GLY A 83 -16.97 -18.18 -0.30
N THR A 84 -16.83 -18.09 1.02
CA THR A 84 -17.76 -17.37 1.89
C THR A 84 -17.02 -16.83 3.11
N VAL A 85 -17.33 -15.59 3.50
CA VAL A 85 -16.75 -14.93 4.68
C VAL A 85 -17.87 -14.40 5.58
N PHE A 86 -17.66 -14.54 6.90
CA PHE A 86 -18.54 -14.04 7.95
C PHE A 86 -17.86 -12.87 8.67
N ASP A 87 -18.23 -11.65 8.30
CA ASP A 87 -17.72 -10.43 8.93
C ASP A 87 -18.44 -10.11 10.24
N MET A 88 -17.65 -9.92 11.29
CA MET A 88 -18.14 -9.88 12.65
C MET A 88 -18.10 -8.49 13.27
N SER A 89 -17.82 -7.41 12.54
CA SER A 89 -17.74 -6.08 13.17
C SER A 89 -17.90 -4.88 12.24
N SER A 90 -18.16 -5.08 10.95
CA SER A 90 -18.29 -3.99 10.00
C SER A 90 -19.44 -3.04 10.30
N THR A 91 -19.22 -1.76 10.00
CA THR A 91 -20.28 -0.75 10.07
C THR A 91 -21.33 -1.00 9.00
N LYS A 92 -22.52 -0.40 9.13
CA LYS A 92 -23.58 -0.50 8.12
C LYS A 92 -23.11 -0.07 6.72
N ALA A 93 -22.35 1.02 6.64
CA ALA A 93 -21.79 1.50 5.38
C ALA A 93 -20.78 0.51 4.78
N GLU A 94 -19.93 -0.08 5.62
CA GLU A 94 -18.97 -1.11 5.19
C GLU A 94 -19.67 -2.37 4.68
N ILE A 95 -20.74 -2.82 5.35
CA ILE A 95 -21.53 -3.96 4.91
C ILE A 95 -22.10 -3.72 3.52
N GLN A 96 -22.71 -2.56 3.32
CA GLN A 96 -23.29 -2.22 2.03
C GLN A 96 -22.23 -2.25 0.93
N ALA A 97 -21.07 -1.61 1.15
CA ALA A 97 -19.98 -1.59 0.18
C ALA A 97 -19.46 -3.00 -0.14
N MET A 98 -19.22 -3.84 0.87
CA MET A 98 -18.69 -5.20 0.69
C MET A 98 -19.70 -6.15 0.03
N ARG A 99 -21.00 -5.98 0.30
CA ARG A 99 -22.05 -6.72 -0.41
C ARG A 99 -22.15 -6.29 -1.87
N GLU A 100 -22.11 -4.99 -2.13
CA GLU A 100 -22.07 -4.47 -3.50
C GLU A 100 -20.86 -5.04 -4.26
N GLU A 101 -19.67 -5.06 -3.66
CA GLU A 101 -18.48 -5.68 -4.24
C GLU A 101 -18.68 -7.19 -4.50
N SER A 102 -19.09 -7.94 -3.48
CA SER A 102 -19.35 -9.39 -3.53
C SER A 102 -20.34 -9.77 -4.63
N HIS A 103 -21.36 -8.93 -4.87
CA HIS A 103 -22.37 -9.18 -5.89
C HIS A 103 -22.02 -8.67 -7.28
N ALA A 104 -21.05 -7.77 -7.39
CA ALA A 104 -20.81 -7.10 -8.65
C ALA A 104 -19.83 -7.89 -9.56
N GLU A 105 -19.08 -8.88 -9.07
CA GLU A 105 -18.32 -9.84 -9.90
C GLU A 105 -18.67 -11.28 -9.57
N VAL A 106 -18.84 -12.11 -10.61
CA VAL A 106 -18.95 -13.55 -10.42
C VAL A 106 -17.57 -14.10 -10.08
N GLY A 107 -17.48 -14.99 -9.10
CA GLY A 107 -16.21 -15.57 -8.66
C GLY A 107 -15.62 -14.89 -7.42
N LEU A 108 -16.32 -13.94 -6.79
CA LEU A 108 -15.94 -13.41 -5.49
C LEU A 108 -16.64 -14.17 -4.34
N PRO A 109 -16.03 -14.23 -3.15
CA PRO A 109 -16.64 -14.87 -1.99
C PRO A 109 -17.94 -14.18 -1.61
N THR A 110 -18.93 -14.97 -1.17
CA THR A 110 -20.14 -14.42 -0.56
C THR A 110 -19.79 -13.74 0.76
N TYR A 111 -20.21 -12.49 0.91
CA TYR A 111 -19.99 -11.69 2.11
C TYR A 111 -21.26 -11.65 2.99
N LEU A 112 -21.15 -12.15 4.22
CA LEU A 112 -22.22 -12.15 5.22
C LEU A 112 -21.74 -11.41 6.48
N ALA A 113 -22.57 -10.59 7.10
CA ALA A 113 -22.11 -9.69 8.16
C ALA A 113 -23.06 -9.59 9.38
N SER A 114 -22.48 -9.40 10.58
CA SER A 114 -23.25 -9.10 11.79
C SER A 114 -23.70 -7.66 11.92
N GLY A 115 -22.98 -6.72 11.30
CA GLY A 115 -23.14 -5.30 11.55
C GLY A 115 -22.64 -4.87 12.92
N PRO A 116 -23.13 -3.71 13.43
CA PRO A 116 -22.71 -3.14 14.71
C PRO A 116 -22.83 -4.14 15.87
N ILE A 117 -21.85 -4.12 16.77
CA ILE A 117 -21.82 -5.03 17.93
C ILE A 117 -22.59 -4.40 19.09
N ALA A 118 -23.50 -5.16 19.71
CA ALA A 118 -24.14 -4.75 20.95
C ALA A 118 -23.17 -4.81 22.15
N THR A 119 -23.05 -3.70 22.89
CA THR A 119 -22.15 -3.52 24.04
C THR A 119 -22.85 -2.84 25.23
N ALA A 120 -22.21 -2.85 26.41
CA ALA A 120 -22.73 -2.16 27.59
C ALA A 120 -22.35 -0.67 27.64
N GLN A 121 -21.15 -0.34 27.15
CA GLN A 121 -20.64 1.02 27.03
C GLN A 121 -19.99 1.23 25.66
N ALA A 122 -20.08 2.46 25.14
CA ALA A 122 -19.52 2.80 23.83
C ALA A 122 -17.99 2.63 23.77
N THR A 123 -17.33 2.61 24.92
CA THR A 123 -15.89 2.38 25.06
C THR A 123 -15.49 0.92 25.07
N ASP A 124 -16.41 -0.01 25.30
CA ASP A 124 -16.09 -1.45 25.41
C ASP A 124 -15.64 -2.00 24.05
N GLY A 125 -16.25 -1.50 22.96
CA GLY A 125 -15.81 -1.78 21.59
C GLY A 125 -14.46 -1.16 21.23
N ALA A 126 -14.14 0.02 21.78
CA ALA A 126 -12.91 0.75 21.46
C ALA A 126 -11.65 0.09 22.03
N GLN A 127 -11.78 -0.78 23.04
CA GLN A 127 -10.68 -1.58 23.59
C GLN A 127 -10.30 -2.77 22.69
N ILE A 128 -11.27 -3.28 21.91
CA ILE A 128 -11.09 -4.42 21.00
C ILE A 128 -10.77 -3.91 19.57
N HIS A 129 -11.49 -2.87 19.11
CA HIS A 129 -11.25 -2.19 17.83
C HIS A 129 -11.48 -0.67 17.97
N PRO A 130 -10.42 0.16 18.05
CA PRO A 130 -10.53 1.61 18.31
C PRO A 130 -11.24 2.44 17.22
N ARG A 131 -11.75 1.81 16.16
CA ARG A 131 -12.23 2.46 14.93
C ARG A 131 -13.59 1.95 14.42
N ARG A 132 -14.26 1.04 15.13
CA ARG A 132 -15.52 0.43 14.65
C ARG A 132 -16.71 0.82 15.52
N GLU A 133 -17.88 0.98 14.88
CA GLU A 133 -19.12 1.34 15.55
C GLU A 133 -19.59 0.22 16.48
N THR A 134 -19.78 0.55 17.75
CA THR A 134 -20.48 -0.31 18.71
C THR A 134 -21.70 0.42 19.22
N GLU A 135 -22.77 -0.33 19.41
CA GLU A 135 -24.04 0.22 19.84
C GLU A 135 -24.37 -0.25 21.25
N VAL A 136 -24.83 0.68 22.07
CA VAL A 136 -24.99 0.47 23.51
C VAL A 136 -26.40 0.01 23.82
N VAL A 137 -26.54 -1.21 24.34
CA VAL A 137 -27.82 -1.79 24.77
C VAL A 137 -27.76 -2.08 26.27
N ARG A 138 -28.41 -1.23 27.08
CA ARG A 138 -28.28 -1.26 28.55
C ARG A 138 -29.41 -1.95 29.29
N VAL A 139 -30.57 -2.11 28.67
CA VAL A 139 -31.77 -2.62 29.34
C VAL A 139 -32.53 -3.60 28.44
N PRO A 140 -33.23 -4.60 29.01
CA PRO A 140 -33.96 -5.61 28.22
C PRO A 140 -34.98 -4.99 27.25
N ALA A 141 -35.65 -3.91 27.67
CA ALA A 141 -36.67 -3.24 26.86
C ALA A 141 -36.12 -2.60 25.57
N ALA A 142 -34.80 -2.37 25.47
CA ALA A 142 -34.17 -1.80 24.28
C ALA A 142 -33.75 -2.87 23.24
N ALA A 143 -33.73 -4.16 23.62
CA ALA A 143 -33.20 -5.22 22.78
C ALA A 143 -33.96 -5.40 21.47
N GLU A 144 -35.29 -5.47 21.53
CA GLU A 144 -36.14 -5.65 20.34
C GLU A 144 -35.99 -4.47 19.36
N THR A 145 -36.02 -3.24 19.87
CA THR A 145 -35.84 -2.03 19.07
C THR A 145 -34.48 -2.02 18.37
N TRP A 146 -33.43 -2.43 19.10
CA TRP A 146 -32.08 -2.47 18.56
C TRP A 146 -31.95 -3.54 17.48
N VAL A 147 -32.39 -4.78 17.75
CA VAL A 147 -32.37 -5.86 16.75
C VAL A 147 -33.15 -5.45 15.51
N ALA A 148 -34.37 -4.93 15.65
CA ALA A 148 -35.16 -4.46 14.52
C ALA A 148 -34.43 -3.37 13.70
N SER A 149 -33.69 -2.47 14.36
CA SER A 149 -32.96 -1.37 13.69
C SER A 149 -31.80 -1.82 12.80
N VAL A 150 -31.31 -3.05 12.97
CA VAL A 150 -30.24 -3.63 12.15
C VAL A 150 -30.76 -4.70 11.17
N MET A 151 -32.08 -4.91 11.07
CA MET A 151 -32.69 -5.93 10.22
C MET A 151 -33.19 -5.44 8.85
N ASP A 152 -33.31 -4.13 8.65
CA ASP A 152 -33.84 -3.53 7.42
C ASP A 152 -32.72 -2.90 6.58
N GLY A 153 -32.92 -2.86 5.26
CA GLY A 153 -32.00 -2.20 4.32
C GLY A 153 -30.97 -3.12 3.65
N PRO A 154 -30.19 -2.58 2.69
CA PRO A 154 -29.11 -3.31 2.01
C PRO A 154 -27.93 -3.65 2.95
N ASP A 155 -27.83 -2.93 4.06
CA ASP A 155 -26.86 -3.03 5.16
C ASP A 155 -27.32 -3.92 6.32
N LYS A 156 -28.47 -4.59 6.19
CA LYS A 156 -29.06 -5.45 7.23
C LYS A 156 -28.07 -6.50 7.77
N SER A 157 -28.17 -6.88 9.03
CA SER A 157 -27.37 -7.98 9.58
C SER A 157 -27.91 -9.35 9.17
N ASP A 158 -27.00 -10.27 8.83
CA ASP A 158 -27.31 -11.67 8.55
C ASP A 158 -27.49 -12.49 9.83
N TYR A 159 -26.80 -12.07 10.89
CA TYR A 159 -26.81 -12.63 12.25
C TYR A 159 -26.51 -11.52 13.26
N ILE A 160 -26.72 -11.76 14.55
CA ILE A 160 -26.58 -10.74 15.60
C ILE A 160 -25.36 -11.04 16.46
N LYS A 161 -24.42 -10.09 16.59
CA LYS A 161 -23.24 -10.24 17.45
C LYS A 161 -23.34 -9.38 18.71
N VAL A 162 -23.00 -9.97 19.86
CA VAL A 162 -23.09 -9.33 21.18
C VAL A 162 -21.81 -9.58 21.98
N LEU A 163 -21.27 -8.53 22.62
CA LEU A 163 -20.15 -8.65 23.55
C LEU A 163 -20.63 -9.15 24.91
N VAL A 164 -20.11 -10.30 25.38
CA VAL A 164 -20.60 -10.93 26.63
C VAL A 164 -19.58 -10.96 27.77
N ASP A 165 -18.34 -10.56 27.51
CA ASP A 165 -17.26 -10.44 28.52
C ASP A 165 -17.58 -9.43 29.63
N LEU A 166 -16.85 -9.51 30.74
CA LEU A 166 -17.00 -8.61 31.89
C LEU A 166 -15.91 -7.52 31.94
N PRO A 167 -16.25 -6.30 32.39
CA PRO A 167 -17.61 -5.80 32.67
C PRO A 167 -18.40 -5.60 31.37
N GLY A 168 -19.63 -6.12 31.30
CA GLY A 168 -20.43 -6.08 30.07
C GLY A 168 -21.93 -6.15 30.33
N ILE A 169 -22.71 -6.43 29.28
CA ILE A 169 -24.18 -6.35 29.29
C ILE A 169 -24.75 -7.25 30.39
N ASP A 170 -25.78 -6.81 31.12
CA ASP A 170 -26.36 -7.63 32.18
C ASP A 170 -27.09 -8.87 31.64
N GLY A 171 -27.22 -9.91 32.47
CA GLY A 171 -27.84 -11.18 32.08
C GLY A 171 -29.26 -11.03 31.49
N PRO A 172 -30.18 -10.29 32.12
CA PRO A 172 -31.51 -10.04 31.56
C PRO A 172 -31.49 -9.40 30.17
N THR A 173 -30.57 -8.47 29.92
CA THR A 173 -30.44 -7.80 28.61
C THR A 173 -29.85 -8.74 27.57
N LEU A 174 -28.88 -9.59 27.94
CA LEU A 174 -28.37 -10.65 27.05
C LEU A 174 -29.49 -11.61 26.62
N ILE A 175 -30.31 -12.08 27.56
CA ILE A 175 -31.46 -12.94 27.26
C ILE A 175 -32.44 -12.24 26.30
N ALA A 176 -32.71 -10.95 26.54
CA ALA A 176 -33.61 -10.18 25.69
C ALA A 176 -33.07 -9.99 24.26
N LEU A 177 -31.76 -9.77 24.10
CA LEU A 177 -31.09 -9.68 22.81
C LEU A 177 -31.15 -11.00 22.03
N VAL A 178 -30.90 -12.13 22.71
CA VAL A 178 -31.02 -13.47 22.11
C VAL A 178 -32.46 -13.75 21.69
N HIS A 179 -33.44 -13.50 22.57
CA HIS A 179 -34.86 -13.68 22.25
C HIS A 179 -35.30 -12.82 21.06
N ALA A 180 -34.85 -11.56 20.99
CA ALA A 180 -35.13 -10.68 19.87
C ALA A 180 -34.49 -11.22 18.57
N ALA A 181 -33.22 -11.63 18.59
CA ALA A 181 -32.58 -12.26 17.43
C ALA A 181 -33.36 -13.49 16.93
N HIS A 182 -33.76 -14.38 17.84
CA HIS A 182 -34.56 -15.57 17.51
C HIS A 182 -35.96 -15.25 17.00
N ALA A 183 -36.62 -14.21 17.53
CA ALA A 183 -37.91 -13.73 17.04
C ALA A 183 -37.84 -13.25 15.58
N HIS A 184 -36.68 -12.72 15.17
CA HIS A 184 -36.37 -12.35 13.78
C HIS A 184 -35.75 -13.50 12.95
N GLY A 185 -35.67 -14.71 13.51
CA GLY A 185 -35.12 -15.89 12.83
C GLY A 185 -33.61 -15.83 12.59
N LYS A 186 -32.87 -15.10 13.43
CA LYS A 186 -31.43 -14.85 13.29
C LYS A 186 -30.62 -15.66 14.29
N VAL A 187 -29.42 -16.05 13.88
CA VAL A 187 -28.39 -16.63 14.76
C VAL A 187 -27.83 -15.55 15.68
N ALA A 188 -27.72 -15.85 16.97
CA ALA A 188 -27.06 -14.99 17.95
C ALA A 188 -25.63 -15.47 18.23
N VAL A 189 -24.65 -14.58 18.05
CA VAL A 189 -23.21 -14.82 18.21
C VAL A 189 -22.70 -14.05 19.43
N ALA A 190 -22.13 -14.76 20.41
CA ALA A 190 -21.47 -14.18 21.57
C ALA A 190 -19.97 -13.98 21.30
N HIS A 191 -19.44 -12.79 21.56
CA HIS A 191 -17.99 -12.55 21.56
C HIS A 191 -17.45 -12.63 22.99
N SER A 192 -16.52 -13.56 23.23
CA SER A 192 -15.91 -13.74 24.54
C SER A 192 -14.59 -14.50 24.49
N PHE A 193 -13.52 -13.90 25.02
CA PHE A 193 -12.26 -14.60 25.29
C PHE A 193 -12.09 -14.97 26.78
N GLN A 194 -13.12 -14.75 27.60
CA GLN A 194 -13.14 -15.08 29.02
C GLN A 194 -13.99 -16.33 29.31
N LYS A 195 -13.55 -17.16 30.25
CA LYS A 195 -14.33 -18.32 30.76
C LYS A 195 -15.72 -17.91 31.23
N VAL A 196 -15.84 -16.75 31.87
CA VAL A 196 -17.13 -16.28 32.41
C VAL A 196 -18.15 -16.02 31.31
N GLY A 197 -17.72 -15.53 30.14
CA GLY A 197 -18.62 -15.27 29.03
C GLY A 197 -19.24 -16.53 28.44
N TYR A 198 -18.55 -17.67 28.50
CA TYR A 198 -19.12 -18.97 28.09
C TYR A 198 -20.31 -19.39 28.96
N SER A 199 -20.22 -19.18 30.28
CA SER A 199 -21.33 -19.44 31.19
C SER A 199 -22.54 -18.53 30.93
N ARG A 200 -22.26 -17.25 30.60
CA ARG A 200 -23.27 -16.23 30.31
C ARG A 200 -23.95 -16.52 28.97
N ALA A 201 -23.18 -16.91 27.96
CA ALA A 201 -23.70 -17.31 26.65
C ALA A 201 -24.61 -18.55 26.75
N LEU A 202 -24.20 -19.57 27.51
CA LEU A 202 -24.99 -20.77 27.76
C LEU A 202 -26.33 -20.46 28.47
N GLN A 203 -26.30 -19.56 29.46
CA GLN A 203 -27.49 -19.15 30.20
C GLN A 203 -28.45 -18.30 29.35
N ALA A 204 -27.91 -17.38 28.54
CA ALA A 204 -28.70 -16.51 27.68
C ALA A 204 -29.26 -17.23 26.45
N GLY A 205 -28.67 -18.35 26.04
CA GLY A 205 -29.16 -19.18 24.93
C GLY A 205 -28.61 -18.79 23.56
N PHE A 206 -27.37 -18.29 23.49
CA PHE A 206 -26.70 -18.00 22.22
C PHE A 206 -26.51 -19.26 21.38
N ASP A 207 -26.41 -19.09 20.06
CA ASP A 207 -26.22 -20.18 19.10
C ASP A 207 -24.75 -20.44 18.79
N VAL A 208 -23.93 -19.38 18.82
CA VAL A 208 -22.50 -19.42 18.51
C VAL A 208 -21.73 -18.60 19.53
N ILE A 209 -20.54 -19.07 19.91
CA ILE A 209 -19.58 -18.30 20.70
C ILE A 209 -18.29 -18.17 19.89
N THR A 210 -17.74 -16.96 19.80
CA THR A 210 -16.47 -16.68 19.12
C THR A 210 -15.43 -16.11 20.06
N LEU A 211 -14.19 -16.45 19.71
CA LEU A 211 -13.00 -16.54 20.55
C LEU A 211 -13.11 -17.71 21.55
N VAL A 212 -12.01 -18.45 21.72
CA VAL A 212 -11.87 -19.46 22.77
C VAL A 212 -11.30 -18.83 24.04
N PRO A 213 -11.68 -19.28 25.25
CA PRO A 213 -11.16 -18.69 26.47
C PRO A 213 -9.66 -18.89 26.60
N ILE A 214 -8.99 -17.80 26.94
CA ILE A 214 -7.54 -17.76 27.18
C ILE A 214 -7.20 -17.56 28.65
N ASP A 215 -8.18 -17.28 29.52
CA ASP A 215 -8.04 -16.96 30.94
C ASP A 215 -8.26 -18.17 31.88
N GLY A 216 -8.25 -19.39 31.31
CA GLY A 216 -8.31 -20.63 32.07
C GLY A 216 -8.98 -21.77 31.30
N LEU A 217 -8.99 -22.95 31.90
CA LEU A 217 -9.59 -24.15 31.32
C LEU A 217 -11.11 -24.21 31.51
N ILE A 218 -11.87 -24.46 30.46
CA ILE A 218 -13.32 -24.73 30.51
C ILE A 218 -13.56 -26.06 31.24
N ASP A 219 -14.51 -26.07 32.18
CA ASP A 219 -14.89 -27.25 32.94
C ASP A 219 -15.76 -28.20 32.11
N THR A 220 -15.72 -29.50 32.38
CA THR A 220 -16.43 -30.53 31.58
C THR A 220 -17.93 -30.25 31.49
N ASP A 221 -18.59 -29.94 32.60
CA ASP A 221 -20.02 -29.62 32.65
C ASP A 221 -20.40 -28.43 31.74
N MET A 222 -19.49 -27.46 31.59
CA MET A 222 -19.68 -26.33 30.68
C MET A 222 -19.62 -26.80 29.22
N ALA A 223 -18.60 -27.58 28.86
CA ALA A 223 -18.45 -28.10 27.50
C ALA A 223 -19.62 -29.02 27.11
N GLU A 224 -20.04 -29.92 28.00
CA GLU A 224 -21.21 -30.78 27.82
C GLU A 224 -22.51 -29.96 27.74
N GLY A 225 -22.64 -28.90 28.55
CA GLY A 225 -23.78 -27.99 28.51
C GLY A 225 -23.92 -27.26 27.16
N LEU A 226 -22.81 -26.78 26.60
CA LEU A 226 -22.77 -26.15 25.27
C LEU A 226 -23.16 -27.16 24.18
N ALA A 227 -22.60 -28.36 24.23
CA ALA A 227 -22.92 -29.44 23.28
C ALA A 227 -24.40 -29.86 23.35
N ALA A 228 -24.94 -30.06 24.56
CA ALA A 228 -26.34 -30.42 24.78
C ALA A 228 -27.31 -29.36 24.25
N ARG A 229 -26.90 -28.08 24.28
CA ARG A 229 -27.67 -26.95 23.73
C ARG A 229 -27.37 -26.64 22.27
N ASN A 230 -26.52 -27.43 21.60
CA ASN A 230 -26.14 -27.23 20.21
C ASN A 230 -25.40 -25.91 19.92
N ILE A 231 -24.79 -25.30 20.93
CA ILE A 231 -24.04 -24.05 20.79
C ILE A 231 -22.72 -24.37 20.08
N ALA A 232 -22.42 -23.67 18.99
CA ALA A 232 -21.17 -23.83 18.23
C ALA A 232 -20.06 -22.90 18.75
N CYS A 233 -18.81 -23.24 18.46
CA CYS A 233 -17.64 -22.44 18.81
C CYS A 233 -16.83 -22.08 17.56
N ILE A 234 -16.46 -20.81 17.41
CA ILE A 234 -15.46 -20.32 16.45
C ILE A 234 -14.21 -19.93 17.27
N PRO A 235 -13.17 -20.78 17.34
CA PRO A 235 -12.09 -20.59 18.29
C PRO A 235 -11.16 -19.40 18.04
N THR A 236 -10.90 -19.08 16.77
CA THR A 236 -9.96 -18.04 16.33
C THR A 236 -8.58 -18.19 17.00
N LEU A 237 -7.97 -19.37 16.87
CA LEU A 237 -6.68 -19.68 17.48
C LEU A 237 -5.56 -18.78 16.94
N CYS A 238 -5.63 -18.33 15.68
CA CYS A 238 -4.74 -17.31 15.13
C CYS A 238 -4.74 -16.03 15.97
N MET A 239 -5.92 -15.49 16.28
CA MET A 239 -6.08 -14.31 17.14
C MET A 239 -5.61 -14.59 18.58
N ALA A 240 -6.01 -15.72 19.17
CA ALA A 240 -5.61 -16.08 20.53
C ALA A 240 -4.08 -16.15 20.70
N ARG A 241 -3.36 -16.72 19.71
CA ARG A 241 -1.90 -16.82 19.71
C ARG A 241 -1.23 -15.45 19.80
N ASP A 242 -1.72 -14.48 19.03
CA ASP A 242 -1.08 -13.17 18.88
C ASP A 242 -1.57 -12.16 19.93
N MET A 243 -2.78 -12.37 20.48
CA MET A 243 -3.36 -11.55 21.54
C MET A 243 -2.74 -11.80 22.92
N VAL A 244 -2.48 -13.06 23.29
CA VAL A 244 -1.98 -13.42 24.63
C VAL A 244 -0.68 -12.69 25.02
N PRO A 245 0.36 -12.61 24.16
CA PRO A 245 1.60 -11.90 24.49
C PRO A 245 1.41 -10.40 24.76
N LEU A 246 0.39 -9.77 24.15
CA LEU A 246 0.09 -8.35 24.35
C LEU A 246 -0.60 -8.10 25.68
N LEU A 247 -1.59 -8.93 26.03
CA LEU A 247 -2.28 -8.85 27.32
C LEU A 247 -1.31 -9.04 28.50
N LEU A 248 -0.35 -9.97 28.36
CA LEU A 248 0.70 -10.19 29.37
C LEU A 248 1.68 -9.01 29.50
N GLN A 249 1.83 -8.16 28.48
CA GLN A 249 2.68 -6.96 28.54
C GLN A 249 1.99 -5.76 29.20
N GLU A 250 0.67 -5.67 29.11
CA GLU A 250 -0.12 -4.58 29.70
C GLU A 250 -0.49 -4.85 31.17
N ALA A 251 -0.52 -6.13 31.55
CA ALA A 251 -0.69 -6.60 32.91
C ALA A 251 0.42 -6.09 33.87
N ARG A 252 0.07 -5.19 34.81
CA ARG A 252 0.92 -4.86 35.97
C ARG A 252 0.77 -5.94 37.04
N ASP A 253 1.85 -6.67 37.37
CA ASP A 253 2.14 -7.55 38.53
C ASP A 253 1.04 -8.42 39.23
N ASP A 254 -0.25 -8.29 38.90
CA ASP A 254 -1.41 -8.90 39.58
C ASP A 254 -2.50 -9.41 38.60
N VAL A 255 -2.20 -9.58 37.31
CA VAL A 255 -3.25 -9.83 36.29
C VAL A 255 -3.17 -11.24 35.70
N GLY A 256 -4.26 -12.00 35.89
CA GLY A 256 -4.79 -13.08 35.04
C GLY A 256 -3.82 -14.08 34.39
N ASP A 257 -4.02 -15.36 34.66
CA ASP A 257 -3.34 -16.48 33.98
C ASP A 257 -3.84 -16.63 32.53
N PHE A 258 -3.42 -15.74 31.63
CA PHE A 258 -3.72 -15.82 30.20
C PHE A 258 -2.72 -16.73 29.50
N SER A 259 -3.21 -17.72 28.74
CA SER A 259 -2.34 -18.66 28.03
C SER A 259 -2.93 -19.14 26.71
N PHE A 260 -2.06 -19.22 25.70
CA PHE A 260 -2.41 -19.86 24.43
C PHE A 260 -2.57 -21.39 24.58
N ASP A 261 -1.93 -22.00 25.58
CA ASP A 261 -2.14 -23.43 25.86
C ASP A 261 -3.54 -23.69 26.42
N TYR A 262 -4.14 -22.72 27.12
CA TYR A 262 -5.55 -22.79 27.49
C TYR A 262 -6.45 -22.77 26.27
N ALA A 263 -6.19 -21.90 25.29
CA ALA A 263 -6.93 -21.87 24.03
C ALA A 263 -6.93 -23.25 23.33
N LEU A 264 -5.74 -23.83 23.10
CA LEU A 264 -5.61 -25.14 22.45
C LEU A 264 -6.33 -26.25 23.24
N THR A 265 -6.15 -26.28 24.56
CA THR A 265 -6.77 -27.30 25.42
C THR A 265 -8.29 -27.14 25.46
N ASN A 266 -8.80 -25.92 25.48
CA ASN A 266 -10.22 -25.63 25.49
C ASN A 266 -10.90 -26.04 24.18
N VAL A 267 -10.26 -25.77 23.03
CA VAL A 267 -10.75 -26.29 21.74
C VAL A 267 -10.90 -27.80 21.77
N LYS A 268 -9.90 -28.52 22.32
CA LYS A 268 -9.97 -29.98 22.44
C LYS A 268 -11.11 -30.45 23.34
N ARG A 269 -11.31 -29.80 24.49
CA ARG A 269 -12.38 -30.15 25.44
C ARG A 269 -13.76 -29.92 24.85
N LEU A 270 -13.96 -28.80 24.16
CA LEU A 270 -15.20 -28.50 23.46
C LEU A 270 -15.47 -29.55 22.37
N TYR A 271 -14.45 -29.83 21.55
CA TYR A 271 -14.53 -30.85 20.51
C TYR A 271 -14.87 -32.25 21.07
N ASP A 272 -14.21 -32.69 22.14
CA ASP A 272 -14.46 -34.00 22.78
C ASP A 272 -15.86 -34.10 23.40
N ALA A 273 -16.40 -32.98 23.89
CA ALA A 273 -17.77 -32.90 24.41
C ALA A 273 -18.84 -32.91 23.30
N GLY A 274 -18.44 -32.80 22.02
CA GLY A 274 -19.36 -32.77 20.88
C GLY A 274 -19.84 -31.37 20.49
N VAL A 275 -19.17 -30.30 20.96
CA VAL A 275 -19.39 -28.94 20.47
C VAL A 275 -18.94 -28.85 19.02
N ARG A 276 -19.77 -28.21 18.18
CA ARG A 276 -19.42 -27.99 16.77
C ARG A 276 -18.37 -26.90 16.67
N ILE A 277 -17.23 -27.22 16.07
CA ILE A 277 -16.12 -26.28 15.86
C ILE A 277 -16.17 -25.76 14.43
N CYS A 278 -16.16 -24.43 14.27
CA CYS A 278 -16.06 -23.72 13.00
C CYS A 278 -14.68 -23.05 12.89
N ALA A 279 -14.04 -23.13 11.73
CA ALA A 279 -12.82 -22.39 11.47
C ALA A 279 -13.16 -20.91 11.21
N GLY A 280 -12.49 -20.01 11.92
CA GLY A 280 -12.59 -18.57 11.75
C GLY A 280 -11.34 -17.90 12.31
N THR A 281 -10.94 -16.75 11.77
CA THR A 281 -9.57 -16.26 11.93
C THR A 281 -9.45 -14.93 12.70
N GLU A 282 -10.51 -14.13 12.72
CA GLU A 282 -10.47 -12.67 12.97
C GLU A 282 -9.47 -11.95 12.03
N ALA A 283 -9.36 -12.42 10.78
CA ALA A 283 -8.53 -11.78 9.76
C ALA A 283 -8.89 -10.30 9.62
N ASN A 284 -7.90 -9.42 9.81
CA ASN A 284 -8.10 -7.97 9.87
C ASN A 284 -6.81 -7.22 9.51
N GLN A 285 -6.96 -6.00 8.96
CA GLN A 285 -5.83 -5.11 8.64
C GLN A 285 -5.71 -3.90 9.58
N ILE A 286 -6.68 -3.70 10.48
CA ILE A 286 -6.86 -2.44 11.22
C ILE A 286 -6.84 -2.58 12.75
N SER A 287 -6.75 -3.81 13.29
CA SER A 287 -6.66 -4.05 14.73
C SER A 287 -5.24 -3.82 15.27
N HIS A 288 -5.13 -3.72 16.60
CA HIS A 288 -3.85 -3.79 17.31
C HIS A 288 -3.17 -5.16 17.15
N VAL A 289 -3.94 -6.20 16.80
CA VAL A 289 -3.49 -7.56 16.50
C VAL A 289 -3.82 -7.88 15.04
N PRO A 290 -2.96 -7.50 14.07
CA PRO A 290 -3.25 -7.73 12.66
C PRO A 290 -3.12 -9.23 12.32
N ILE A 291 -4.16 -9.80 11.71
CA ILE A 291 -4.20 -11.20 11.27
C ILE A 291 -4.33 -11.24 9.73
N PRO A 292 -3.44 -11.93 8.99
CA PRO A 292 -3.42 -11.89 7.52
C PRO A 292 -4.74 -12.34 6.86
N ILE A 293 -5.22 -11.57 5.87
CA ILE A 293 -6.40 -11.92 5.06
C ILE A 293 -6.13 -13.17 4.21
N GLY A 294 -7.05 -14.13 4.24
CA GLY A 294 -7.01 -15.37 3.44
C GLY A 294 -6.05 -16.44 3.96
N GLU A 295 -4.76 -16.12 4.07
CA GLU A 295 -3.73 -17.08 4.49
C GLU A 295 -4.00 -17.68 5.89
N SER A 296 -4.53 -16.86 6.80
CA SER A 296 -4.77 -17.23 8.19
C SER A 296 -5.79 -18.37 8.35
N LEU A 297 -6.69 -18.63 7.39
CA LEU A 297 -7.64 -19.73 7.50
C LEU A 297 -6.95 -21.10 7.38
N HIS A 298 -5.91 -21.18 6.55
CA HIS A 298 -5.08 -22.38 6.46
C HIS A 298 -4.32 -22.60 7.77
N GLU A 299 -3.80 -21.52 8.36
CA GLU A 299 -3.15 -21.58 9.67
C GLU A 299 -4.13 -21.97 10.78
N GLU A 300 -5.37 -21.47 10.76
CA GLU A 300 -6.41 -21.86 11.71
C GLU A 300 -6.70 -23.37 11.62
N MET A 301 -6.82 -23.94 10.42
CA MET A 301 -6.98 -25.40 10.24
C MET A 301 -5.77 -26.18 10.80
N GLU A 302 -4.55 -25.70 10.59
CA GLU A 302 -3.34 -26.30 11.18
C GLU A 302 -3.37 -26.24 12.72
N LEU A 303 -3.83 -25.12 13.30
CA LEU A 303 -3.96 -24.93 14.74
C LEU A 303 -5.08 -25.79 15.34
N LEU A 304 -6.19 -25.99 14.63
CA LEU A 304 -7.26 -26.92 15.04
C LEU A 304 -6.75 -28.36 15.09
N VAL A 305 -5.96 -28.78 14.10
CA VAL A 305 -5.30 -30.10 14.12
C VAL A 305 -4.32 -30.19 15.29
N ARG A 306 -3.54 -29.13 15.54
CA ARG A 306 -2.64 -29.05 16.69
C ARG A 306 -3.38 -29.11 18.04
N ALA A 307 -4.58 -28.55 18.12
CA ALA A 307 -5.45 -28.65 19.29
C ALA A 307 -5.99 -30.08 19.48
N GLY A 308 -5.96 -30.93 18.44
CA GLY A 308 -6.28 -32.35 18.51
C GLY A 308 -7.51 -32.76 17.70
N LEU A 309 -7.98 -31.93 16.77
CA LEU A 309 -8.93 -32.35 15.74
C LEU A 309 -8.23 -33.23 14.70
N SER A 310 -8.98 -34.12 14.05
CA SER A 310 -8.46 -34.83 12.86
C SER A 310 -8.40 -33.89 11.65
N ASN A 311 -7.56 -34.17 10.65
CA ASN A 311 -7.54 -33.41 9.39
C ASN A 311 -8.95 -33.37 8.74
N LEU A 312 -9.69 -34.48 8.82
CA LEU A 312 -11.06 -34.57 8.31
C LEU A 312 -11.99 -33.58 9.02
N ASP A 313 -11.88 -33.45 10.34
CA ASP A 313 -12.73 -32.56 11.12
C ASP A 313 -12.30 -31.10 11.00
N ALA A 314 -11.01 -30.81 10.82
CA ALA A 314 -10.53 -29.48 10.46
C ALA A 314 -11.08 -29.02 9.09
N LEU A 315 -11.10 -29.91 8.08
CA LEU A 315 -11.71 -29.61 6.79
C LEU A 315 -13.21 -29.39 6.89
N ARG A 316 -13.92 -30.19 7.70
CA ARG A 316 -15.35 -29.99 8.00
C ARG A 316 -15.60 -28.64 8.68
N ALA A 317 -14.73 -28.25 9.63
CA ALA A 317 -14.80 -26.99 10.34
C ALA A 317 -14.65 -25.77 9.42
N ALA A 318 -13.94 -25.90 8.29
CA ALA A 318 -13.81 -24.87 7.26
C ALA A 318 -14.79 -25.03 6.09
N THR A 319 -15.75 -25.97 6.13
CA THR A 319 -16.69 -26.22 5.02
C THR A 319 -18.13 -26.46 5.51
N VAL A 320 -18.54 -27.71 5.72
CA VAL A 320 -19.93 -28.07 5.99
C VAL A 320 -20.43 -27.60 7.35
N VAL A 321 -19.54 -27.49 8.36
CA VAL A 321 -19.94 -27.14 9.72
C VAL A 321 -20.40 -25.69 9.82
N PRO A 322 -19.64 -24.67 9.38
CA PRO A 322 -20.12 -23.30 9.38
C PRO A 322 -21.33 -23.11 8.47
N ALA A 323 -21.39 -23.78 7.32
CA ALA A 323 -22.57 -23.77 6.45
C ALA A 323 -23.83 -24.25 7.20
N MET A 324 -23.72 -25.34 7.98
CA MET A 324 -24.82 -25.86 8.78
C MET A 324 -25.18 -24.93 9.96
N VAL A 325 -24.18 -24.40 10.67
CA VAL A 325 -24.39 -23.52 11.84
C VAL A 325 -25.12 -22.23 11.46
N PHE A 326 -24.78 -21.65 10.31
CA PHE A 326 -25.39 -20.40 9.83
C PHE A 326 -26.53 -20.61 8.80
N GLY A 327 -26.97 -21.86 8.58
CA GLY A 327 -28.15 -22.15 7.74
C GLY A 327 -27.94 -22.02 6.22
N LEU A 328 -26.71 -22.11 5.74
CA LEU A 328 -26.36 -22.08 4.32
C LEU A 328 -26.54 -23.48 3.68
N GLY A 329 -27.75 -23.78 3.19
CA GLY A 329 -28.07 -25.08 2.60
C GLY A 329 -27.54 -25.33 1.17
N ASP A 330 -27.09 -24.28 0.49
CA ASP A 330 -26.69 -24.30 -0.92
C ASP A 330 -25.20 -24.63 -1.17
N ARG A 331 -24.36 -24.55 -0.13
CA ARG A 331 -22.90 -24.70 -0.20
C ARG A 331 -22.31 -25.56 0.94
N GLY A 332 -20.98 -25.60 1.03
CA GLY A 332 -20.25 -26.37 2.05
C GLY A 332 -20.21 -27.87 1.82
N GLU A 333 -20.86 -28.37 0.76
CA GLU A 333 -20.87 -29.78 0.36
C GLU A 333 -20.86 -29.90 -1.18
N ILE A 334 -20.02 -30.76 -1.74
CA ILE A 334 -20.05 -31.11 -3.17
C ILE A 334 -21.12 -32.18 -3.37
N SER A 335 -22.30 -31.78 -3.85
CA SER A 335 -23.42 -32.69 -4.10
C SER A 335 -24.30 -32.19 -5.26
N LEU A 336 -25.07 -33.11 -5.86
CA LEU A 336 -25.94 -32.80 -7.00
C LEU A 336 -26.91 -31.66 -6.67
N GLY A 337 -27.02 -30.69 -7.58
CA GLY A 337 -27.93 -29.56 -7.44
C GLY A 337 -27.46 -28.47 -6.47
N ARG A 338 -26.28 -28.60 -5.85
CA ARG A 338 -25.66 -27.52 -5.07
C ARG A 338 -24.79 -26.63 -5.93
N ARG A 339 -24.53 -25.43 -5.41
CA ARG A 339 -23.61 -24.44 -6.00
C ARG A 339 -22.21 -25.05 -6.11
N ALA A 340 -21.54 -24.83 -7.25
CA ALA A 340 -20.17 -25.30 -7.49
C ALA A 340 -19.14 -24.36 -6.87
N ASP A 341 -19.21 -24.20 -5.55
CA ASP A 341 -18.19 -23.57 -4.71
C ASP A 341 -17.14 -24.63 -4.37
N MET A 342 -16.03 -24.65 -5.10
CA MET A 342 -15.05 -25.74 -5.04
C MET A 342 -13.62 -25.23 -5.10
N VAL A 343 -12.70 -25.95 -4.46
CA VAL A 343 -11.26 -25.72 -4.54
C VAL A 343 -10.56 -27.02 -4.93
N LEU A 344 -9.68 -26.94 -5.93
CA LEU A 344 -8.81 -28.04 -6.35
C LEU A 344 -7.41 -27.78 -5.82
N VAL A 345 -6.89 -28.68 -5.00
CA VAL A 345 -5.57 -28.56 -4.37
C VAL A 345 -4.67 -29.73 -4.75
N GLU A 346 -3.35 -29.51 -4.81
CA GLU A 346 -2.39 -30.60 -5.08
C GLU A 346 -2.07 -31.40 -3.80
N GLY A 347 -2.08 -32.71 -3.93
CA GLY A 347 -1.91 -33.63 -2.80
C GLY A 347 -3.21 -33.92 -2.06
N ASP A 348 -3.09 -34.53 -0.88
CA ASP A 348 -4.20 -35.03 -0.07
C ASP A 348 -4.23 -34.32 1.30
N PRO A 349 -5.16 -33.35 1.51
CA PRO A 349 -5.35 -32.65 2.77
C PRO A 349 -5.71 -33.54 3.97
N LEU A 350 -6.16 -34.77 3.74
CA LEU A 350 -6.48 -35.71 4.83
C LEU A 350 -5.23 -36.35 5.42
N GLN A 351 -4.17 -36.46 4.62
CA GLN A 351 -2.86 -36.93 5.09
C GLN A 351 -2.02 -35.77 5.63
N ASP A 352 -2.11 -34.60 4.98
CA ASP A 352 -1.32 -33.42 5.30
C ASP A 352 -2.19 -32.17 5.13
N ILE A 353 -2.67 -31.61 6.24
CA ILE A 353 -3.58 -30.44 6.23
C ILE A 353 -2.97 -29.21 5.52
N THR A 354 -1.63 -29.11 5.44
CA THR A 354 -0.95 -28.02 4.73
C THR A 354 -1.13 -28.08 3.21
N ALA A 355 -1.57 -29.23 2.67
CA ALA A 355 -1.94 -29.38 1.27
C ALA A 355 -3.07 -28.44 0.84
N THR A 356 -3.89 -27.95 1.78
CA THR A 356 -4.93 -26.94 1.50
C THR A 356 -4.35 -25.65 0.89
N ARG A 357 -3.08 -25.32 1.14
CA ARG A 357 -2.39 -24.15 0.57
C ARG A 357 -1.94 -24.34 -0.88
N ARG A 358 -1.90 -25.58 -1.38
CA ARG A 358 -1.40 -25.91 -2.73
C ARG A 358 -2.50 -25.80 -3.78
N ILE A 359 -3.17 -24.65 -3.82
CA ILE A 359 -4.33 -24.40 -4.66
C ILE A 359 -3.94 -24.36 -6.14
N ARG A 360 -4.71 -25.07 -6.97
CA ARG A 360 -4.62 -25.06 -8.43
C ARG A 360 -5.70 -24.23 -9.07
N LYS A 361 -6.94 -24.41 -8.61
CA LYS A 361 -8.12 -23.71 -9.13
C LYS A 361 -9.16 -23.51 -8.03
N VAL A 362 -9.88 -22.41 -8.10
CA VAL A 362 -11.01 -22.10 -7.22
C VAL A 362 -12.20 -21.75 -8.09
N TRP A 363 -13.36 -22.28 -7.74
CA TRP A 363 -14.65 -21.91 -8.31
C TRP A 363 -15.53 -21.35 -7.21
N ILE A 364 -16.13 -20.19 -7.48
CA ILE A 364 -17.13 -19.57 -6.61
C ILE A 364 -18.31 -19.19 -7.50
N GLU A 365 -19.50 -19.62 -7.11
CA GLU A 365 -20.73 -19.40 -7.89
C GLU A 365 -20.61 -19.93 -9.32
N ASN A 366 -19.84 -21.03 -9.48
CA ASN A 366 -19.56 -21.72 -10.73
C ASN A 366 -18.66 -20.94 -11.71
N ALA A 367 -18.16 -19.76 -11.33
CA ALA A 367 -17.13 -19.04 -12.06
C ALA A 367 -15.74 -19.41 -11.55
N LEU A 368 -14.77 -19.48 -12.45
CA LEU A 368 -13.37 -19.66 -12.08
C LEU A 368 -12.87 -18.39 -11.39
N ALA A 369 -12.74 -18.44 -10.08
CA ALA A 369 -12.30 -17.35 -9.21
C ALA A 369 -10.77 -17.21 -9.19
N TYR A 370 -10.05 -18.33 -9.29
CA TYR A 370 -8.59 -18.36 -9.26
C TYR A 370 -8.05 -19.54 -10.07
N MET A 371 -6.91 -19.35 -10.73
CA MET A 371 -6.11 -20.42 -11.34
C MET A 371 -4.62 -20.11 -11.18
N ARG A 372 -3.83 -21.11 -10.78
CA ARG A 372 -2.37 -21.01 -10.75
C ARG A 372 -1.80 -21.17 -12.16
N ASP A 373 -0.96 -20.22 -12.59
CA ASP A 373 -0.26 -20.30 -13.88
C ASP A 373 0.55 -21.60 -13.99
N ALA A 374 0.55 -22.23 -15.16
CA ALA A 374 1.23 -23.49 -15.38
C ALA A 374 2.76 -23.30 -15.30
N GLU A 375 3.38 -23.78 -14.22
CA GLU A 375 4.84 -23.98 -14.20
C GLU A 375 5.24 -24.98 -15.30
N ALA A 376 6.28 -24.65 -16.07
CA ALA A 376 6.92 -25.62 -16.96
C ALA A 376 7.32 -26.86 -16.12
N PRO A 377 7.05 -28.09 -16.59
CA PRO A 377 7.30 -29.29 -15.80
C PRO A 377 8.77 -29.34 -15.39
N PRO A 378 9.08 -29.72 -14.14
CA PRO A 378 10.46 -29.80 -13.68
C PRO A 378 11.24 -30.77 -14.57
N LYS A 379 12.39 -30.33 -15.10
CA LYS A 379 13.32 -31.20 -15.81
C LYS A 379 13.75 -32.32 -14.85
N VAL A 380 13.17 -33.50 -15.02
CA VAL A 380 13.65 -34.73 -14.37
C VAL A 380 15.01 -35.06 -14.97
N SER A 381 16.08 -34.67 -14.30
CA SER A 381 17.42 -35.17 -14.56
C SER A 381 17.51 -36.61 -14.05
N GLY A 382 17.12 -37.57 -14.88
CA GLY A 382 17.44 -38.97 -14.64
C GLY A 382 18.90 -39.25 -15.05
N PRO A 383 19.67 -40.02 -14.27
CA PRO A 383 20.78 -40.80 -14.79
C PRO A 383 20.29 -42.21 -15.13
N GLU A 384 20.47 -42.63 -16.37
CA GLU A 384 20.31 -44.02 -16.83
C GLU A 384 21.73 -44.66 -17.00
N PRO A 385 21.88 -45.99 -17.12
CA PRO A 385 22.09 -46.91 -16.02
C PRO A 385 23.46 -47.63 -16.08
N ALA A 386 23.89 -48.27 -14.98
CA ALA A 386 24.98 -49.26 -15.01
C ALA A 386 24.54 -50.59 -14.39
N ALA A 387 24.76 -51.66 -15.16
CA ALA A 387 24.37 -53.03 -14.91
C ALA A 387 25.22 -53.73 -13.83
N GLY A 388 24.67 -54.79 -13.22
CA GLY A 388 25.48 -55.94 -12.79
C GLY A 388 25.16 -56.57 -11.43
N ASN A 389 24.33 -57.62 -11.48
CA ASN A 389 24.45 -58.90 -10.77
C ASN A 389 24.34 -59.06 -9.22
N ALA A 390 23.48 -60.05 -8.90
CA ALA A 390 23.54 -61.05 -7.82
C ALA A 390 22.63 -60.87 -6.57
N ARG A 391 21.51 -61.63 -6.66
CA ARG A 391 20.50 -62.12 -5.69
C ARG A 391 21.09 -62.98 -4.52
N PRO A 392 20.27 -63.66 -3.65
CA PRO A 392 19.08 -63.24 -2.84
C PRO A 392 19.04 -63.89 -1.41
N ARG A 393 18.00 -63.55 -0.60
CA ARG A 393 17.18 -64.46 0.26
C ARG A 393 15.94 -63.69 0.74
N GLU A 394 14.75 -63.94 0.17
CA GLU A 394 13.63 -64.79 0.68
C GLU A 394 13.01 -64.26 1.99
N ALA A 395 11.70 -64.04 2.14
CA ALA A 395 10.55 -64.83 1.69
C ALA A 395 9.30 -63.94 1.39
N GLN A 396 8.58 -64.21 0.28
CA GLN A 396 7.21 -64.78 0.19
C GLN A 396 6.08 -63.80 0.57
N ALA A 397 4.93 -63.68 -0.12
CA ALA A 397 4.28 -64.27 -1.29
C ALA A 397 2.88 -63.57 -1.31
N SER A 398 2.08 -63.41 -2.37
CA SER A 398 2.10 -63.80 -3.79
C SER A 398 0.78 -63.30 -4.42
N ASN A 399 0.87 -62.85 -5.68
CA ASN A 399 0.04 -63.18 -6.86
C ASN A 399 -1.50 -62.95 -6.84
N GLY A 400 -2.15 -62.49 -7.92
CA GLY A 400 -1.66 -62.21 -9.27
C GLY A 400 -2.79 -62.15 -10.34
N PHE A 401 -2.43 -61.55 -11.49
CA PHE A 401 -2.75 -61.94 -12.89
C PHE A 401 -4.20 -61.81 -13.44
N TYR A 402 -4.52 -61.56 -14.73
CA TYR A 402 -3.91 -61.47 -16.10
C TYR A 402 -4.78 -60.44 -16.91
N GLY A 403 -4.35 -59.68 -17.93
CA GLY A 403 -3.98 -60.05 -19.32
C GLY A 403 -4.64 -59.04 -20.32
N LEU A 404 -3.88 -58.33 -21.17
CA LEU A 404 -3.59 -58.60 -22.61
C LEU A 404 -4.71 -58.26 -23.65
N ARG A 405 -4.48 -57.24 -24.53
CA ARG A 405 -4.44 -57.31 -26.04
C ARG A 405 -4.96 -56.08 -26.84
N PHE A 406 -4.10 -55.62 -27.77
CA PHE A 406 -4.25 -55.19 -29.20
C PHE A 406 -5.16 -54.01 -29.68
N LEU A 407 -4.50 -53.12 -30.47
CA LEU A 407 -4.92 -52.13 -31.51
C LEU A 407 -5.91 -52.70 -32.58
N PRO A 408 -6.64 -51.93 -33.46
CA PRO A 408 -6.16 -50.76 -34.25
C PRO A 408 -7.17 -49.69 -34.80
N LYS A 409 -6.58 -48.60 -35.36
CA LYS A 409 -6.96 -47.67 -36.47
C LYS A 409 -8.38 -47.66 -37.10
N ALA A 410 -8.92 -46.45 -37.29
CA ALA A 410 -9.54 -45.94 -38.54
C ALA A 410 -9.59 -44.39 -38.49
N GLN A 411 -8.81 -43.62 -39.27
CA GLN A 411 -8.99 -43.18 -40.67
C GLN A 411 -10.20 -42.27 -40.95
N ASN A 412 -9.86 -41.01 -41.26
CA ASN A 412 -10.44 -40.09 -42.25
C ASN A 412 -11.96 -39.96 -42.38
N GLN A 413 -12.46 -38.73 -42.28
CA GLN A 413 -12.95 -37.99 -43.45
C GLN A 413 -13.12 -36.50 -43.14
N GLY A 414 -12.58 -35.67 -44.02
CA GLY A 414 -12.63 -34.22 -43.91
C GLY A 414 -13.95 -33.62 -44.38
N LEU A 415 -14.19 -32.39 -43.93
CA LEU A 415 -15.07 -31.44 -44.58
C LEU A 415 -14.43 -30.05 -44.42
N THR A 416 -13.92 -29.53 -45.53
CA THR A 416 -13.40 -28.17 -45.68
C THR A 416 -14.53 -27.19 -45.97
N LEU A 417 -14.61 -26.14 -45.12
CA LEU A 417 -14.92 -24.71 -45.39
C LEU A 417 -16.32 -24.34 -45.96
N PRO A 418 -16.92 -23.19 -45.56
CA PRO A 418 -16.27 -21.88 -45.68
C PRO A 418 -16.49 -20.83 -44.56
N SER A 419 -15.42 -20.07 -44.33
CA SER A 419 -15.33 -18.66 -43.94
C SER A 419 -16.60 -17.92 -43.48
N LEU A 420 -16.63 -17.55 -42.21
CA LEU A 420 -17.31 -16.34 -41.71
C LEU A 420 -16.45 -15.73 -40.59
N GLN A 421 -15.83 -14.59 -40.92
CA GLN A 421 -15.23 -13.69 -39.95
C GLN A 421 -16.32 -13.01 -39.09
N ARG A 422 -15.92 -12.67 -37.86
CA ARG A 422 -16.54 -11.74 -36.88
C ARG A 422 -17.60 -12.34 -35.94
N SER A 423 -17.32 -12.35 -34.63
CA SER A 423 -17.46 -11.13 -33.81
C SER A 423 -16.76 -11.27 -32.44
N SER A 424 -16.07 -10.19 -32.08
CA SER A 424 -15.48 -9.89 -30.78
C SER A 424 -16.56 -9.29 -29.86
N SER A 425 -16.86 -9.90 -28.71
CA SER A 425 -17.82 -9.28 -27.77
C SER A 425 -17.63 -9.52 -26.26
N VAL A 426 -16.62 -10.28 -25.80
CA VAL A 426 -16.43 -10.49 -24.34
C VAL A 426 -15.38 -9.54 -23.75
N THR A 427 -14.26 -9.33 -24.44
CA THR A 427 -13.15 -8.48 -23.95
C THR A 427 -13.49 -6.99 -23.90
N ASN A 428 -14.31 -6.50 -24.85
CA ASN A 428 -14.74 -5.10 -24.86
C ASN A 428 -15.78 -4.80 -23.77
N CYS A 429 -16.60 -5.77 -23.36
CA CYS A 429 -17.53 -5.62 -22.24
C CYS A 429 -16.79 -5.62 -20.90
N ILE A 430 -15.77 -6.47 -20.74
CA ILE A 430 -14.93 -6.52 -19.54
C ILE A 430 -14.14 -5.21 -19.36
N SER A 431 -13.56 -4.65 -20.43
CA SER A 431 -12.87 -3.35 -20.36
C SER A 431 -13.83 -2.22 -19.97
N ALA A 432 -15.05 -2.21 -20.50
CA ALA A 432 -16.05 -1.18 -20.16
C ALA A 432 -16.57 -1.30 -18.71
N ILE A 433 -16.67 -2.52 -18.17
CA ILE A 433 -17.06 -2.77 -16.78
C ILE A 433 -15.93 -2.39 -15.81
N ILE A 434 -14.68 -2.67 -16.17
CA ILE A 434 -13.49 -2.24 -15.42
C ILE A 434 -13.36 -0.70 -15.44
N ASP A 435 -13.55 -0.07 -16.61
CA ASP A 435 -13.50 1.39 -16.75
C ASP A 435 -14.62 2.08 -15.93
N ALA A 436 -15.82 1.49 -15.87
CA ALA A 436 -16.94 1.99 -15.07
C ALA A 436 -16.70 1.82 -13.55
N ARG A 437 -16.17 0.68 -13.12
CA ARG A 437 -15.79 0.43 -11.72
C ARG A 437 -14.66 1.32 -11.20
N LEU A 438 -13.70 1.64 -12.06
CA LEU A 438 -12.58 2.51 -11.70
C LEU A 438 -13.04 3.96 -11.49
N ALA A 439 -14.08 4.41 -12.20
CA ALA A 439 -14.70 5.71 -11.97
C ALA A 439 -15.38 5.81 -10.59
N ASP A 440 -16.04 4.74 -10.12
CA ASP A 440 -16.66 4.70 -8.79
C ASP A 440 -15.62 4.64 -7.65
N ASN A 441 -14.53 3.89 -7.84
CA ASN A 441 -13.43 3.80 -6.87
C ASN A 441 -12.60 5.10 -6.79
N ASP A 442 -12.47 5.82 -7.91
CA ASP A 442 -11.89 7.17 -7.95
C ASP A 442 -12.76 8.16 -7.15
N THR A 443 -14.08 8.01 -7.20
CA THR A 443 -15.04 8.86 -6.48
C THR A 443 -14.98 8.62 -4.97
N LEU A 444 -14.92 7.37 -4.52
CA LEU A 444 -14.76 7.01 -3.09
C LEU A 444 -13.39 7.42 -2.53
N THR A 445 -12.32 7.25 -3.31
CA THR A 445 -10.97 7.70 -2.92
C THR A 445 -10.89 9.23 -2.86
N HIS A 446 -11.59 9.92 -3.76
CA HIS A 446 -11.74 11.36 -3.72
C HIS A 446 -12.55 11.83 -2.49
N GLN A 447 -13.63 11.12 -2.13
CA GLN A 447 -14.41 11.37 -0.92
C GLN A 447 -13.59 11.15 0.35
N LEU A 448 -12.77 10.10 0.40
CA LEU A 448 -11.87 9.82 1.54
C LEU A 448 -10.77 10.89 1.68
N ARG A 449 -10.21 11.38 0.56
CA ARG A 449 -9.24 12.48 0.56
C ARG A 449 -9.89 13.80 0.99
N ALA A 450 -11.07 14.13 0.46
CA ALA A 450 -11.82 15.31 0.85
C ALA A 450 -12.23 15.26 2.33
N ALA A 451 -12.70 14.12 2.82
CA ALA A 451 -13.04 13.91 4.23
C ALA A 451 -11.81 13.96 5.15
N SER A 452 -10.68 13.39 4.73
CA SER A 452 -9.42 13.46 5.48
C SER A 452 -8.87 14.88 5.54
N LEU A 453 -8.95 15.64 4.45
CA LEU A 453 -8.57 17.05 4.42
C LEU A 453 -9.51 17.89 5.30
N ALA A 454 -10.82 17.64 5.22
CA ALA A 454 -11.82 18.31 6.06
C ALA A 454 -11.60 18.04 7.55
N GLU A 455 -11.34 16.78 7.94
CA GLU A 455 -11.07 16.39 9.31
C GLU A 455 -9.78 17.05 9.86
N ARG A 456 -8.73 17.14 9.03
CA ARG A 456 -7.47 17.84 9.38
C ARG A 456 -7.71 19.33 9.63
N SER A 457 -8.46 19.99 8.74
CA SER A 457 -8.77 21.41 8.85
C SER A 457 -9.62 21.69 10.10
N LEU A 458 -10.65 20.89 10.36
CA LEU A 458 -11.50 21.03 11.54
C LEU A 458 -10.74 20.79 12.86
N LYS A 459 -9.82 19.82 12.89
CA LYS A 459 -8.95 19.60 14.07
C LYS A 459 -8.00 20.78 14.30
N THR A 460 -7.43 21.33 13.24
CA THR A 460 -6.52 22.49 13.33
C THR A 460 -7.25 23.71 13.89
N ILE A 461 -8.48 23.97 13.42
CA ILE A 461 -9.36 25.02 13.95
C ILE A 461 -9.66 24.80 15.44
N LEU A 462 -10.00 23.56 15.81
CA LEU A 462 -10.34 23.21 17.20
C LEU A 462 -9.15 23.37 18.15
N ASP A 463 -7.95 22.99 17.71
CA ASP A 463 -6.72 23.12 18.49
C ASP A 463 -6.30 24.60 18.62
N GLN A 464 -6.52 25.41 17.57
CA GLN A 464 -6.34 26.87 17.60
C GLN A 464 -7.32 27.56 18.57
N LEU A 465 -8.59 27.17 18.58
CA LEU A 465 -9.58 27.69 19.54
C LEU A 465 -9.25 27.31 20.99
N ARG A 466 -8.52 26.21 21.20
CA ARG A 466 -8.14 25.72 22.53
C ARG A 466 -6.80 26.29 23.02
N GLY A 467 -5.88 26.59 22.10
CA GLY A 467 -4.51 27.02 22.41
C GLY A 467 -4.18 28.49 22.10
N GLY A 468 -5.04 29.19 21.35
CA GLY A 468 -4.86 30.58 20.96
C GLY A 468 -5.18 31.59 22.06
N SER A 469 -4.76 32.84 21.87
CA SER A 469 -5.14 33.93 22.77
C SER A 469 -6.65 34.21 22.72
N GLN A 470 -7.17 34.92 23.72
CA GLN A 470 -8.60 35.20 23.83
C GLN A 470 -9.11 36.04 22.65
N ASP A 471 -8.30 36.97 22.14
CA ASP A 471 -8.66 37.83 21.00
C ASP A 471 -8.65 37.04 19.67
N GLU A 472 -7.65 36.18 19.46
CA GLU A 472 -7.56 35.29 18.29
C GLU A 472 -8.73 34.30 18.25
N SER A 473 -9.09 33.74 19.41
CA SER A 473 -10.21 32.80 19.52
C SER A 473 -11.55 33.46 19.24
N VAL A 474 -11.73 34.72 19.67
CA VAL A 474 -12.95 35.51 19.40
C VAL A 474 -13.05 35.88 17.92
N GLU A 475 -11.95 36.24 17.28
CA GLU A 475 -11.94 36.53 15.84
C GLU A 475 -12.25 35.28 15.01
N LEU A 476 -11.64 34.13 15.35
CA LEU A 476 -11.91 32.85 14.70
C LEU A 476 -13.40 32.45 14.85
N LEU A 477 -13.97 32.60 16.05
CA LEU A 477 -15.39 32.33 16.32
C LEU A 477 -16.34 33.27 15.58
N GLN A 478 -15.96 34.53 15.36
CA GLN A 478 -16.76 35.47 14.58
C GLN A 478 -16.82 35.10 13.11
N ARG A 479 -15.70 34.61 12.54
CA ARG A 479 -15.65 34.12 11.14
C ARG A 479 -16.42 32.82 10.97
N ILE A 480 -16.29 31.88 11.91
CA ILE A 480 -17.11 30.65 11.94
C ILE A 480 -18.61 30.98 11.91
N ARG A 481 -19.03 32.07 12.57
CA ARG A 481 -20.43 32.53 12.59
C ARG A 481 -20.88 33.25 11.32
N GLN A 482 -19.97 33.63 10.43
CA GLN A 482 -20.26 34.35 9.18
C GLN A 482 -20.39 33.41 7.97
N GLU A 483 -19.93 32.16 8.07
CA GLU A 483 -20.02 31.17 7.00
C GLU A 483 -21.39 30.48 6.97
N GLU A 484 -21.95 30.29 5.76
CA GLU A 484 -23.31 29.79 5.57
C GLU A 484 -23.44 28.26 5.67
N SER A 485 -22.34 27.51 5.47
CA SER A 485 -22.34 26.05 5.51
C SER A 485 -21.04 25.47 6.09
N VAL A 486 -21.10 24.22 6.60
CA VAL A 486 -19.93 23.51 7.12
C VAL A 486 -18.92 23.20 6.01
N ASP A 487 -19.37 22.97 4.77
CA ASP A 487 -18.49 22.72 3.63
C ASP A 487 -17.77 23.99 3.16
N ASP A 488 -18.43 25.14 3.21
CA ASP A 488 -17.81 26.45 2.94
C ASP A 488 -16.86 26.83 4.07
N LEU A 489 -17.21 26.55 5.32
CA LEU A 489 -16.31 26.68 6.45
C LEU A 489 -15.08 25.78 6.32
N VAL A 490 -15.25 24.51 5.92
CA VAL A 490 -14.12 23.62 5.65
C VAL A 490 -13.26 24.16 4.51
N LYS A 491 -13.83 24.66 3.41
CA LYS A 491 -13.07 25.28 2.31
C LYS A 491 -12.31 26.53 2.77
N THR A 492 -13.01 27.45 3.42
CA THR A 492 -12.49 28.72 3.94
C THR A 492 -11.36 28.49 4.94
N PHE A 493 -11.43 27.44 5.76
CA PHE A 493 -10.41 27.10 6.78
C PHE A 493 -9.44 25.97 6.41
N SER A 494 -9.63 25.29 5.28
CA SER A 494 -8.68 24.30 4.72
C SER A 494 -7.44 24.94 4.10
N ASP A 495 -7.53 26.22 3.78
CA ASP A 495 -6.39 27.06 3.46
C ASP A 495 -5.78 27.61 4.76
N ALA A 496 -4.52 27.28 5.04
CA ALA A 496 -3.74 27.81 6.17
C ALA A 496 -3.59 29.37 6.16
N SER A 497 -4.18 30.04 5.16
CA SER A 497 -4.26 31.49 4.97
C SER A 497 -5.05 32.23 6.06
N LEU A 498 -5.96 31.56 6.79
CA LEU A 498 -6.72 32.17 7.88
C LEU A 498 -5.95 32.32 9.19
N LEU A 499 -4.79 31.67 9.31
CA LEU A 499 -3.94 31.72 10.50
C LEU A 499 -2.95 32.91 10.48
N LEU A 500 -3.18 33.88 9.60
CA LEU A 500 -2.30 35.02 9.37
C LEU A 500 -3.11 36.33 9.44
N PRO A 501 -2.49 37.42 9.93
CA PRO A 501 -3.14 38.73 9.91
C PRO A 501 -3.50 39.13 8.46
N PRO A 502 -4.57 39.92 8.26
CA PRO A 502 -4.98 40.32 6.92
C PRO A 502 -3.84 41.03 6.19
N ALA A 503 -3.55 40.59 4.96
CA ALA A 503 -2.62 41.30 4.09
C ALA A 503 -3.07 42.76 3.95
N PRO A 504 -2.15 43.74 4.03
CA PRO A 504 -2.51 45.14 3.83
C PRO A 504 -3.18 45.30 2.46
N PRO A 505 -4.20 46.18 2.34
CA PRO A 505 -4.88 46.39 1.08
C PRO A 505 -3.85 46.78 0.01
N LEU A 506 -3.92 46.10 -1.13
CA LEU A 506 -3.08 46.37 -2.30
C LEU A 506 -3.06 47.88 -2.56
N SER A 507 -1.89 48.49 -2.45
CA SER A 507 -1.64 49.85 -2.89
C SER A 507 -1.83 49.88 -4.40
N ASP A 508 -2.98 50.44 -4.81
CA ASP A 508 -3.43 50.73 -6.18
C ASP A 508 -4.34 49.68 -6.87
N PRO A 509 -5.67 49.85 -6.79
CA PRO A 509 -6.66 49.07 -7.55
C PRO A 509 -6.56 49.21 -9.07
N GLN A 510 -5.80 50.18 -9.58
CA GLN A 510 -5.69 50.46 -11.02
C GLN A 510 -4.55 49.69 -11.70
N ASN A 511 -3.67 49.00 -10.95
CA ASN A 511 -2.56 48.23 -11.51
C ASN A 511 -2.25 46.96 -10.68
N PRO A 512 -3.04 45.87 -10.81
CA PRO A 512 -2.66 44.59 -10.22
C PRO A 512 -1.35 44.09 -10.86
N PRO A 513 -0.44 43.41 -10.12
CA PRO A 513 0.71 42.76 -10.75
C PRO A 513 0.20 41.76 -11.77
N THR A 514 0.46 42.05 -13.04
CA THR A 514 0.10 41.21 -14.18
C THR A 514 0.87 39.91 -14.10
N LEU A 515 0.20 38.82 -13.72
CA LEU A 515 0.69 37.48 -14.00
C LEU A 515 0.77 37.32 -15.53
N PRO A 516 1.89 36.83 -16.10
CA PRO A 516 2.11 36.84 -17.55
C PRO A 516 1.22 35.89 -18.37
N PHE A 517 0.30 35.11 -17.76
CA PHE A 517 -0.44 34.09 -18.49
C PHE A 517 -1.93 33.99 -18.11
N LYS A 518 -2.80 34.14 -19.12
CA LYS A 518 -4.19 33.64 -19.09
C LYS A 518 -4.15 32.17 -19.47
N ILE A 519 -4.55 31.28 -18.56
CA ILE A 519 -4.69 29.85 -18.83
C ILE A 519 -6.05 29.60 -19.50
N PRO A 520 -6.11 28.93 -20.67
CA PRO A 520 -7.37 28.49 -21.24
C PRO A 520 -8.02 27.42 -20.35
N ILE A 521 -9.33 27.54 -20.16
CA ILE A 521 -10.18 26.56 -19.47
C ILE A 521 -9.93 25.17 -20.09
N PRO A 522 -9.86 24.07 -19.29
CA PRO A 522 -9.73 22.72 -19.82
C PRO A 522 -10.81 22.47 -20.88
N LEU A 523 -10.41 21.98 -22.05
CA LEU A 523 -11.35 21.50 -23.07
C LEU A 523 -12.27 20.47 -22.41
N SER A 524 -13.59 20.68 -22.52
CA SER A 524 -14.61 19.83 -21.94
C SER A 524 -14.39 18.37 -22.31
N VAL A 525 -14.47 17.48 -21.31
CA VAL A 525 -14.25 16.04 -21.39
C VAL A 525 -15.20 15.34 -22.40
N ASP A 526 -16.24 16.03 -22.85
CA ASP A 526 -17.31 15.50 -23.70
C ASP A 526 -16.97 15.31 -25.20
N ASN A 527 -15.73 15.61 -25.65
CA ASN A 527 -15.38 15.56 -27.09
C ASN A 527 -14.21 14.62 -27.46
N LEU A 528 -13.80 13.69 -26.60
CA LEU A 528 -12.75 12.72 -26.94
C LEU A 528 -13.31 11.59 -27.83
N SER A 529 -13.24 11.82 -29.14
CA SER A 529 -13.51 10.81 -30.17
C SER A 529 -12.45 9.68 -30.16
N SER A 530 -12.86 8.55 -30.71
CA SER A 530 -12.29 7.20 -30.66
C SER A 530 -10.91 6.98 -31.32
N GLU A 531 -9.98 7.92 -31.29
CA GLU A 531 -8.66 7.76 -31.93
C GLU A 531 -7.52 7.91 -30.92
N ASN A 532 -7.21 6.80 -30.23
CA ASN A 532 -5.92 6.61 -29.57
C ASN A 532 -5.01 5.81 -30.53
N PRO A 533 -3.86 6.33 -31.00
CA PRO A 533 -2.92 5.59 -31.83
C PRO A 533 -2.26 4.40 -31.10
N TRP A 534 -2.46 4.28 -29.78
CA TRP A 534 -2.01 3.15 -28.96
C TRP A 534 -3.11 2.08 -28.72
N ARG A 535 -4.30 2.22 -29.32
CA ARG A 535 -5.34 1.17 -29.38
C ARG A 535 -5.36 0.58 -30.79
N SER A 536 -4.75 -0.59 -31.01
CA SER A 536 -5.10 -1.42 -32.17
C SER A 536 -6.41 -2.17 -31.89
N LYS A 537 -7.23 -2.35 -32.92
CA LYS A 537 -8.63 -2.81 -32.83
C LYS A 537 -8.82 -4.31 -32.66
N ASP A 538 -7.75 -5.09 -32.58
CA ASP A 538 -7.79 -6.55 -32.48
C ASP A 538 -6.75 -7.01 -31.44
N GLY A 539 -7.13 -7.93 -30.54
CA GLY A 539 -6.48 -8.19 -29.26
C GLY A 539 -5.04 -8.74 -29.28
N LEU A 540 -4.38 -8.65 -28.11
CA LEU A 540 -3.10 -9.26 -27.67
C LEU A 540 -1.89 -9.08 -28.61
N GLU A 541 -0.76 -8.60 -28.05
CA GLU A 541 0.54 -8.22 -28.68
C GLU A 541 0.54 -6.72 -29.10
N GLU A 542 1.38 -5.78 -28.64
CA GLU A 542 2.72 -5.77 -28.05
C GLU A 542 2.84 -4.55 -27.09
N ASN A 543 3.31 -4.75 -25.86
CA ASN A 543 4.17 -3.72 -25.28
C ASN A 543 5.39 -3.67 -26.22
N HIS A 544 5.60 -2.58 -26.96
CA HIS A 544 6.71 -2.49 -27.91
C HIS A 544 8.01 -2.93 -27.24
N LEU A 545 8.53 -4.10 -27.64
CA LEU A 545 9.77 -4.64 -27.12
C LEU A 545 10.89 -3.67 -27.53
N LEU A 546 11.54 -3.06 -26.55
CA LEU A 546 12.57 -2.06 -26.81
C LEU A 546 13.90 -2.77 -27.06
N PRO A 547 14.69 -2.33 -28.06
CA PRO A 547 15.99 -2.94 -28.36
C PRO A 547 17.02 -2.42 -27.35
N LEU A 548 16.96 -2.87 -26.09
CA LEU A 548 17.83 -2.45 -24.98
C LEU A 548 19.14 -3.27 -24.92
N SER A 549 19.15 -4.46 -25.49
CA SER A 549 20.26 -5.42 -25.58
C SER A 549 21.46 -4.87 -26.36
N GLN A 550 21.25 -3.91 -27.25
CA GLN A 550 22.32 -3.17 -27.94
C GLN A 550 22.99 -2.10 -27.05
N TRP A 551 22.35 -1.69 -25.95
CA TRP A 551 22.81 -0.62 -25.06
C TRP A 551 23.52 -1.12 -23.80
N THR A 552 23.39 -2.40 -23.46
CA THR A 552 24.08 -3.05 -22.33
C THR A 552 24.83 -4.31 -22.76
N SER A 553 25.87 -4.67 -22.03
CA SER A 553 26.63 -5.91 -22.20
C SER A 553 26.14 -7.04 -21.28
N LEU A 554 25.26 -6.73 -20.32
CA LEU A 554 24.92 -7.62 -19.21
C LEU A 554 23.76 -8.58 -19.48
N SER A 555 22.91 -8.26 -20.46
CA SER A 555 21.78 -9.12 -20.85
C SER A 555 21.44 -8.96 -22.32
N THR A 556 21.04 -10.05 -22.96
CA THR A 556 20.50 -10.09 -24.33
C THR A 556 18.97 -10.21 -24.35
N ASP A 557 18.32 -10.25 -23.18
CA ASP A 557 16.87 -10.40 -23.06
C ASP A 557 16.19 -9.02 -23.03
N ASP A 558 15.71 -8.58 -24.20
CA ASP A 558 15.00 -7.31 -24.35
C ASP A 558 13.66 -7.27 -23.60
N SER A 559 13.05 -8.42 -23.28
CA SER A 559 11.79 -8.46 -22.54
C SER A 559 12.02 -8.06 -21.09
N TYR A 560 13.05 -8.66 -20.48
CA TYR A 560 13.52 -8.31 -19.15
C TYR A 560 13.97 -6.85 -19.05
N LEU A 561 14.77 -6.39 -20.01
CA LEU A 561 15.27 -5.01 -20.01
C LEU A 561 14.13 -3.99 -20.21
N THR A 562 13.17 -4.29 -21.08
CA THR A 562 11.98 -3.45 -21.29
C THR A 562 11.11 -3.38 -20.03
N HIS A 563 10.98 -4.50 -19.30
CA HIS A 563 10.31 -4.52 -18.00
C HIS A 563 10.97 -3.58 -16.99
N LEU A 564 12.31 -3.64 -16.87
CA LEU A 564 13.06 -2.73 -15.99
C LEU A 564 12.88 -1.27 -16.39
N LEU A 565 12.95 -0.95 -17.67
CA LEU A 565 12.77 0.43 -18.13
C LEU A 565 11.35 0.94 -17.85
N ASN A 566 10.32 0.12 -18.07
CA ASN A 566 8.94 0.48 -17.77
C ASN A 566 8.71 0.69 -16.27
N LEU A 567 9.37 -0.08 -15.41
CA LEU A 567 9.35 0.18 -13.96
C LEU A 567 9.89 1.57 -13.62
N PHE A 568 10.92 2.09 -14.31
CA PHE A 568 11.44 3.42 -14.05
C PHE A 568 10.43 4.52 -14.41
N PHE A 569 9.89 4.48 -15.64
CA PHE A 569 8.98 5.52 -16.13
C PHE A 569 7.57 5.46 -15.52
N ALA A 570 7.12 4.31 -15.01
CA ALA A 570 5.76 4.18 -14.48
C ALA A 570 5.51 4.96 -13.19
N TRP A 571 6.53 5.41 -12.48
CA TRP A 571 6.36 6.07 -11.17
C TRP A 571 6.47 7.59 -11.20
N ASP A 572 6.69 8.20 -12.37
CA ASP A 572 6.90 9.66 -12.51
C ASP A 572 7.87 10.20 -11.43
N ASN A 573 8.95 9.45 -11.21
CA ASN A 573 9.92 9.75 -10.17
C ASN A 573 10.63 11.10 -10.43
N THR A 574 11.39 11.60 -9.46
CA THR A 574 12.02 12.93 -9.58
C THR A 574 12.90 13.10 -10.82
N LEU A 575 13.45 12.01 -11.38
CA LEU A 575 14.23 12.09 -12.63
C LEU A 575 13.38 12.11 -13.90
N SER A 576 12.07 11.82 -13.86
CA SER A 576 11.22 11.81 -15.06
C SER A 576 11.16 13.18 -15.76
N HIS A 577 11.28 14.28 -15.03
CA HIS A 577 11.38 15.63 -15.62
C HIS A 577 12.79 15.95 -16.15
N ALA A 578 13.83 15.35 -15.55
CA ALA A 578 15.20 15.47 -16.02
C ALA A 578 15.51 14.50 -17.18
N ILE A 579 14.70 13.46 -17.38
CA ILE A 579 14.84 12.44 -18.43
C ILE A 579 13.49 12.31 -19.16
N PRO A 580 13.12 13.27 -20.02
CA PRO A 580 11.86 13.20 -20.76
C PRO A 580 11.82 11.95 -21.65
N ARG A 581 10.74 11.17 -21.51
CA ARG A 581 10.57 9.86 -22.16
C ARG A 581 10.54 9.97 -23.68
N SER A 582 9.97 11.03 -24.24
CA SER A 582 9.93 11.37 -25.66
C SER A 582 11.33 11.37 -26.28
N GLY A 583 12.25 12.17 -25.72
CA GLY A 583 13.61 12.28 -26.24
C GLY A 583 14.43 11.01 -26.01
N PHE A 584 14.30 10.42 -24.82
CA PHE A 584 15.00 9.20 -24.48
C PHE A 584 14.62 8.02 -25.39
N LEU A 585 13.33 7.75 -25.58
CA LEU A 585 12.86 6.64 -26.41
C LEU A 585 13.17 6.86 -27.90
N GLN A 586 13.15 8.11 -28.37
CA GLN A 586 13.53 8.42 -29.75
C GLN A 586 14.97 8.00 -30.03
N ASP A 587 15.91 8.41 -29.18
CA ASP A 587 17.32 8.08 -29.35
C ASP A 587 17.62 6.61 -29.04
N LEU A 588 16.93 6.02 -28.06
CA LEU A 588 17.03 4.60 -27.72
C LEU A 588 16.68 3.70 -28.92
N ASN A 589 15.60 4.02 -29.63
CA ASN A 589 15.15 3.27 -30.82
C ASN A 589 16.07 3.49 -32.03
N ALA A 590 16.72 4.66 -32.14
CA ALA A 590 17.71 4.91 -33.20
C ALA A 590 19.00 4.09 -33.03
N GLY A 591 19.27 3.62 -31.81
CA GLY A 591 20.40 2.76 -31.47
C GLY A 591 21.70 3.53 -31.15
N PRO A 592 22.69 2.87 -30.53
CA PRO A 592 23.85 3.51 -29.91
C PRO A 592 24.84 4.11 -30.91
N LYS A 593 24.71 3.80 -32.21
CA LYS A 593 25.57 4.34 -33.28
C LYS A 593 24.98 5.59 -33.94
N ALA A 594 23.75 5.96 -33.63
CA ALA A 594 23.06 7.08 -34.29
C ALA A 594 23.50 8.46 -33.77
N GLY A 595 24.20 8.53 -32.63
CA GLY A 595 24.67 9.79 -32.06
C GLY A 595 23.55 10.65 -31.48
N GLY A 596 22.60 10.03 -30.76
CA GLY A 596 21.51 10.73 -30.07
C GLY A 596 21.99 11.70 -28.99
N LYS A 597 21.14 12.67 -28.62
CA LYS A 597 21.44 13.72 -27.63
C LYS A 597 20.96 13.37 -26.21
N PHE A 598 19.95 12.52 -26.11
CA PHE A 598 19.17 12.23 -24.90
C PHE A 598 19.23 10.75 -24.49
N CYS A 599 20.02 9.91 -25.18
CA CYS A 599 20.26 8.52 -24.80
C CYS A 599 21.72 8.13 -25.05
N SER A 600 22.35 7.49 -24.07
CA SER A 600 23.68 6.90 -24.19
C SER A 600 23.74 5.55 -23.47
N LYS A 601 24.76 4.73 -23.75
CA LYS A 601 24.95 3.45 -23.04
C LYS A 601 25.13 3.67 -21.54
N PHE A 602 25.85 4.72 -21.17
CA PHE A 602 26.02 5.12 -19.78
C PHE A 602 24.66 5.40 -19.11
N LEU A 603 23.82 6.24 -19.73
CA LEU A 603 22.49 6.55 -19.21
C LEU A 603 21.59 5.31 -19.10
N VAL A 604 21.56 4.46 -20.13
CA VAL A 604 20.73 3.23 -20.12
C VAL A 604 21.12 2.32 -18.96
N ASN A 605 22.40 2.03 -18.77
CA ASN A 605 22.84 1.17 -17.66
C ASN A 605 22.58 1.83 -16.30
N SER A 606 22.68 3.16 -16.20
CA SER A 606 22.34 3.92 -14.98
C SER A 606 20.85 3.81 -14.63
N ILE A 607 19.95 3.95 -15.63
CA ILE A 607 18.50 3.78 -15.44
C ILE A 607 18.19 2.33 -15.06
N LEU A 608 18.76 1.34 -15.74
CA LEU A 608 18.54 -0.08 -15.44
C LEU A 608 19.01 -0.44 -14.02
N ALA A 609 20.08 0.18 -13.51
CA ALA A 609 20.50 0.02 -12.13
C ALA A 609 19.42 0.49 -11.15
N ILE A 610 18.94 1.73 -11.29
CA ILE A 610 17.89 2.27 -10.40
C ILE A 610 16.53 1.58 -10.58
N SER A 611 16.20 1.05 -11.76
CA SER A 611 14.96 0.28 -11.97
C SER A 611 14.80 -0.91 -11.02
N HIS A 612 15.92 -1.48 -10.54
CA HIS A 612 15.89 -2.56 -9.55
C HIS A 612 15.41 -2.09 -8.17
N LEU A 613 15.39 -0.77 -7.88
CA LEU A 613 14.72 -0.21 -6.70
C LEU A 613 13.20 -0.44 -6.73
N PHE A 614 12.61 -0.52 -7.93
CA PHE A 614 11.17 -0.53 -8.13
C PHE A 614 10.58 -1.93 -8.32
N MET A 615 11.42 -2.96 -8.41
CA MET A 615 10.96 -4.34 -8.52
C MET A 615 10.16 -4.74 -7.26
N SER A 616 8.90 -5.14 -7.46
CA SER A 616 8.10 -5.72 -6.38
C SER A 616 8.67 -7.07 -5.97
N GLN A 617 8.66 -7.44 -4.68
CA GLN A 617 8.24 -8.77 -4.18
C GLN A 617 7.88 -8.74 -2.68
N GLY A 618 6.79 -9.42 -2.31
CA GLY A 618 6.49 -9.84 -0.95
C GLY A 618 7.24 -11.13 -0.59
N GLN A 619 8.58 -11.10 -0.64
CA GLN A 619 9.40 -12.30 -0.39
C GLN A 619 10.62 -12.02 0.51
N SER A 620 11.11 -13.09 1.14
CA SER A 620 12.15 -13.10 2.19
C SER A 620 13.40 -12.23 1.94
N SER A 621 14.05 -11.79 3.03
CA SER A 621 15.30 -11.02 3.07
C SER A 621 16.42 -11.54 2.14
N ARG A 622 16.45 -12.84 1.81
CA ARG A 622 17.46 -13.48 0.96
C ARG A 622 17.37 -13.03 -0.51
N LYS A 623 16.17 -12.83 -1.05
CA LYS A 623 15.94 -12.37 -2.43
C LYS A 623 16.19 -10.87 -2.62
N CYS A 624 15.97 -10.05 -1.60
CA CYS A 624 16.33 -8.62 -1.64
C CYS A 624 17.85 -8.43 -1.82
N ASN A 625 18.68 -9.27 -1.21
CA ASN A 625 20.13 -9.24 -1.41
C ASN A 625 20.54 -9.67 -2.83
N GLU A 626 19.83 -10.62 -3.43
CA GLU A 626 20.04 -11.01 -4.83
C GLU A 626 19.65 -9.89 -5.82
N LEU A 627 18.53 -9.19 -5.59
CA LEU A 627 18.13 -8.03 -6.41
C LEU A 627 19.13 -6.87 -6.31
N ARG A 628 19.61 -6.56 -5.10
CA ARG A 628 20.72 -5.61 -4.89
C ARG A 628 21.96 -6.01 -5.68
N SER A 629 22.28 -7.31 -5.70
CA SER A 629 23.42 -7.83 -6.46
C SER A 629 23.22 -7.74 -7.99
N SER A 630 21.98 -7.74 -8.49
CA SER A 630 21.67 -7.58 -9.92
C SER A 630 21.79 -6.11 -10.34
N GLY A 631 21.18 -5.19 -9.60
CA GLY A 631 21.30 -3.74 -9.89
C GLY A 631 22.74 -3.24 -9.77
N ALA A 632 23.53 -3.78 -8.83
CA ALA A 632 24.94 -3.44 -8.68
C ALA A 632 25.76 -3.72 -9.94
N LYS A 633 25.46 -4.80 -10.69
CA LYS A 633 26.15 -5.11 -11.95
C LYS A 633 25.93 -4.02 -12.99
N PHE A 634 24.70 -3.52 -13.12
CA PHE A 634 24.39 -2.41 -14.03
C PHE A 634 25.05 -1.11 -13.58
N ALA A 635 25.11 -0.83 -12.29
CA ALA A 635 25.82 0.33 -11.74
C ALA A 635 27.33 0.25 -11.99
N ASP A 636 27.95 -0.91 -11.77
CA ASP A 636 29.37 -1.15 -12.04
C ASP A 636 29.70 -1.01 -13.53
N GLU A 637 28.84 -1.52 -14.41
CA GLU A 637 29.00 -1.36 -15.86
C GLU A 637 28.85 0.11 -16.29
N ALA A 638 27.91 0.86 -15.71
CA ALA A 638 27.79 2.29 -15.95
C ALA A 638 29.01 3.07 -15.43
N LEU A 639 29.52 2.76 -14.23
CA LEU A 639 30.74 3.37 -13.69
C LEU A 639 31.97 3.07 -14.57
N ARG A 640 32.05 1.89 -15.16
CA ARG A 640 33.10 1.55 -16.14
C ARG A 640 33.02 2.42 -17.39
N MET A 641 31.81 2.71 -17.88
CA MET A 641 31.60 3.56 -19.06
C MET A 641 31.83 5.05 -18.78
N LEU A 642 31.76 5.46 -17.52
CA LEU A 642 31.83 6.86 -17.12
C LEU A 642 33.19 7.52 -17.45
N GLU A 643 34.29 6.76 -17.50
CA GLU A 643 35.60 7.30 -17.88
C GLU A 643 35.63 7.84 -19.32
N ASP A 644 35.03 7.11 -20.26
CA ASP A 644 34.94 7.50 -21.66
C ASP A 644 33.89 8.61 -21.86
N GLU A 645 32.74 8.49 -21.18
CA GLU A 645 31.64 9.45 -21.30
C GLU A 645 32.03 10.85 -20.78
N ARG A 646 32.85 10.93 -19.71
CA ARG A 646 33.35 12.22 -19.16
C ARG A 646 34.22 13.01 -20.12
N GLN A 647 34.81 12.37 -21.14
CA GLN A 647 35.59 13.07 -22.17
C GLN A 647 34.70 13.90 -23.10
N HIS A 648 33.41 13.60 -23.15
CA HIS A 648 32.43 14.23 -24.04
C HIS A 648 31.20 14.69 -23.22
N PRO A 649 31.28 15.82 -22.50
CA PRO A 649 30.17 16.32 -21.70
C PRO A 649 28.89 16.46 -22.53
N SER A 650 27.80 15.88 -22.03
CA SER A 650 26.52 15.78 -22.75
C SER A 650 25.35 15.79 -21.76
N ILE A 651 24.12 15.98 -22.28
CA ILE A 651 22.90 15.90 -21.45
C ILE A 651 22.73 14.47 -20.90
N SER A 652 22.96 13.43 -21.71
CA SER A 652 22.90 12.03 -21.26
C SER A 652 23.92 11.71 -20.17
N LEU A 653 25.11 12.33 -20.18
CA LEU A 653 26.09 12.21 -19.08
C LEU A 653 25.52 12.77 -17.78
N LEU A 654 24.92 13.97 -17.80
CA LEU A 654 24.32 14.58 -16.60
C LEU A 654 23.16 13.73 -16.05
N GLN A 655 22.27 13.27 -16.93
CA GLN A 655 21.16 12.40 -16.58
C GLN A 655 21.65 11.08 -15.94
N GLY A 656 22.69 10.47 -16.50
CA GLY A 656 23.25 9.22 -15.99
C GLY A 656 23.99 9.40 -14.66
N LEU A 657 24.69 10.53 -14.48
CA LEU A 657 25.32 10.88 -13.20
C LEU A 657 24.29 11.02 -12.08
N LEU A 658 23.14 11.64 -12.35
CA LEU A 658 22.05 11.75 -11.38
C LEU A 658 21.41 10.39 -11.08
N ALA A 659 21.17 9.55 -12.10
CA ALA A 659 20.66 8.20 -11.90
C ALA A 659 21.61 7.34 -11.05
N LEU A 660 22.92 7.37 -11.33
CA LEU A 660 23.92 6.67 -10.50
C LEU A 660 24.05 7.28 -9.10
N TRP A 661 23.91 8.59 -8.97
CA TRP A 661 23.90 9.23 -7.67
C TRP A 661 22.74 8.69 -6.80
N ILE A 662 21.53 8.56 -7.36
CA ILE A 662 20.38 7.95 -6.67
C ILE A 662 20.68 6.49 -6.30
N TRP A 663 21.35 5.74 -7.17
CA TRP A 663 21.77 4.38 -6.83
C TRP A 663 22.75 4.35 -5.64
N GLU A 664 23.84 5.12 -5.71
CA GLU A 664 24.92 5.12 -4.73
C GLU A 664 24.48 5.66 -3.36
N ILE A 665 23.59 6.66 -3.33
CA ILE A 665 23.08 7.20 -2.05
C ILE A 665 22.15 6.21 -1.32
N ASN A 666 21.52 5.28 -2.05
CA ASN A 666 20.60 4.29 -1.47
C ASN A 666 21.27 2.95 -1.13
N TYR A 667 22.17 2.45 -2.00
CA TYR A 667 22.78 1.13 -1.85
C TYR A 667 24.30 1.11 -1.89
N GLY A 668 24.91 2.17 -2.42
CA GLY A 668 26.34 2.24 -2.62
C GLY A 668 27.07 2.95 -1.50
N ALA A 669 28.18 3.60 -1.84
CA ALA A 669 29.01 4.31 -0.88
C ALA A 669 28.71 5.82 -0.91
N LYS A 670 28.53 6.42 0.27
CA LYS A 670 28.30 7.88 0.42
C LYS A 670 29.34 8.71 -0.32
N THR A 671 30.62 8.34 -0.20
CA THR A 671 31.73 9.03 -0.87
C THR A 671 31.63 8.97 -2.40
N LYS A 672 31.14 7.85 -2.96
CA LYS A 672 30.90 7.74 -4.40
C LYS A 672 29.73 8.63 -4.82
N ALA A 673 28.64 8.64 -4.06
CA ALA A 673 27.50 9.52 -4.32
C ALA A 673 27.93 11.00 -4.33
N GLU A 674 28.69 11.45 -3.32
CA GLU A 674 29.21 12.82 -3.25
C GLU A 674 30.05 13.18 -4.49
N VAL A 675 30.94 12.28 -4.93
CA VAL A 675 31.76 12.48 -6.13
C VAL A 675 30.92 12.58 -7.40
N LEU A 676 29.91 11.72 -7.56
CA LEU A 676 29.01 11.74 -8.73
C LEU A 676 28.22 13.05 -8.80
N LEU A 677 27.68 13.51 -7.67
CA LEU A 677 26.93 14.76 -7.61
C LEU A 677 27.82 15.98 -7.87
N GLU A 678 29.04 15.99 -7.33
CA GLU A 678 30.02 17.05 -7.60
C GLU A 678 30.41 17.11 -9.09
N GLN A 679 30.56 15.96 -9.74
CA GLN A 679 30.81 15.89 -11.17
C GLN A 679 29.63 16.39 -11.98
N PHE A 680 28.40 16.04 -11.59
CA PHE A 680 27.20 16.57 -12.22
C PHE A 680 27.22 18.12 -12.22
N TYR A 681 27.48 18.77 -11.08
CA TYR A 681 27.57 20.24 -11.04
C TYR A 681 28.68 20.79 -11.92
N ARG A 682 29.86 20.17 -11.93
CA ARG A 682 30.99 20.60 -12.77
C ARG A 682 30.65 20.54 -14.25
N PHE A 683 30.08 19.44 -14.72
CA PHE A 683 29.72 19.28 -16.13
C PHE A 683 28.50 20.11 -16.51
N HIS A 684 27.53 20.27 -15.60
CA HIS A 684 26.40 21.17 -15.80
C HIS A 684 26.88 22.60 -16.06
N ASN A 685 27.83 23.08 -15.24
CA ASN A 685 28.42 24.41 -15.40
C ASN A 685 29.32 24.51 -16.65
N ALA A 686 30.09 23.47 -16.96
CA ALA A 686 30.93 23.43 -18.16
C ALA A 686 30.10 23.48 -19.46
N LEU A 687 28.89 22.93 -19.46
CA LEU A 687 27.94 23.01 -20.57
C LEU A 687 27.19 24.35 -20.62
N GLY A 688 27.32 25.22 -19.61
CA GLY A 688 26.68 26.53 -19.58
C GLY A 688 25.16 26.48 -19.58
N LEU A 689 24.55 25.42 -19.02
CA LEU A 689 23.12 25.16 -19.23
C LEU A 689 22.20 26.23 -18.61
N SER A 690 22.58 26.82 -17.47
CA SER A 690 21.82 27.93 -16.87
C SER A 690 21.85 29.20 -17.72
N ASP A 691 22.89 29.39 -18.53
CA ASP A 691 23.10 30.59 -19.36
C ASP A 691 22.58 30.43 -20.80
N LEU A 692 22.08 29.25 -21.17
CA LEU A 692 21.51 29.00 -22.50
C LEU A 692 20.35 29.98 -22.79
N ALA A 693 20.56 30.86 -23.76
CA ALA A 693 19.50 31.67 -24.36
C ALA A 693 18.81 30.91 -25.50
N VAL A 694 17.53 31.20 -25.74
CA VAL A 694 16.73 30.62 -26.83
C VAL A 694 17.45 30.74 -28.17
N PRO A 695 17.69 29.63 -28.91
CA PRO A 695 18.06 29.71 -30.32
C PRO A 695 16.94 30.41 -31.10
N ALA A 696 17.28 31.36 -31.98
CA ALA A 696 16.34 32.21 -32.73
C ALA A 696 15.46 31.46 -33.78
N VAL A 697 14.92 30.28 -33.47
CA VAL A 697 14.10 29.45 -34.36
C VAL A 697 12.69 30.01 -34.52
N THR A 698 12.21 30.84 -33.58
CA THR A 698 10.91 31.54 -33.65
C THR A 698 10.79 32.59 -34.77
N ARG A 699 11.79 32.78 -35.64
CA ARG A 699 11.73 33.72 -36.78
C ARG A 699 11.89 33.09 -38.17
N ALA A 700 12.03 31.77 -38.29
CA ALA A 700 12.22 31.12 -39.59
C ALA A 700 10.89 30.65 -40.19
N ILE A 701 10.65 31.01 -41.46
CA ILE A 701 9.51 30.56 -42.27
C ILE A 701 9.51 29.02 -42.33
N PRO A 702 8.37 28.33 -42.11
CA PRO A 702 8.35 26.87 -42.05
C PRO A 702 8.70 26.24 -43.40
N ASN A 703 9.67 25.33 -43.43
CA ASN A 703 9.72 24.23 -44.38
C ASN A 703 9.54 22.91 -43.58
N GLU A 704 8.65 22.05 -44.07
CA GLU A 704 7.65 21.31 -43.27
C GLU A 704 8.10 20.06 -42.45
N THR A 705 9.39 19.87 -42.11
CA THR A 705 9.75 18.70 -41.25
C THR A 705 10.99 18.89 -40.38
N SER A 706 12.04 19.53 -40.89
CA SER A 706 13.27 19.77 -40.13
C SER A 706 13.11 20.85 -39.05
N THR A 707 12.25 21.84 -39.29
CA THR A 707 11.91 22.88 -38.30
C THR A 707 11.10 22.32 -37.14
N LEU A 708 10.13 21.43 -37.39
CA LEU A 708 9.35 20.78 -36.35
C LEU A 708 10.24 19.95 -35.43
N ARG A 709 11.08 19.04 -35.97
CA ARG A 709 12.02 18.25 -35.15
C ARG A 709 12.93 19.12 -34.28
N ARG A 710 13.41 20.25 -34.81
CA ARG A 710 14.24 21.18 -34.02
C ARG A 710 13.47 21.82 -32.86
N MET A 711 12.20 22.16 -33.08
CA MET A 711 11.33 22.67 -32.01
C MET A 711 11.06 21.61 -30.94
N GLU A 712 10.83 20.35 -31.34
CA GLU A 712 10.63 19.25 -30.39
C GLU A 712 11.89 18.98 -29.56
N GLU A 713 13.07 18.94 -30.19
CA GLU A 713 14.36 18.84 -29.49
C GLU A 713 14.59 20.00 -28.51
N GLU A 714 14.21 21.22 -28.88
CA GLU A 714 14.34 22.40 -28.01
C GLU A 714 13.42 22.32 -26.79
N GLN A 715 12.19 21.83 -26.96
CA GLN A 715 11.26 21.61 -25.84
C GLN A 715 11.73 20.51 -24.90
N ILE A 716 12.29 19.42 -25.42
CA ILE A 716 12.89 18.34 -24.60
C ILE A 716 14.08 18.88 -23.81
N LEU A 717 14.94 19.67 -24.45
CA LEU A 717 16.09 20.30 -23.80
C LEU A 717 15.66 21.28 -22.72
N SER A 718 14.69 22.16 -23.01
CA SER A 718 14.12 23.10 -22.03
C SER A 718 13.54 22.34 -20.82
N CYS A 719 12.74 21.31 -21.05
CA CYS A 719 12.17 20.45 -20.01
C CYS A 719 13.28 19.81 -19.15
N THR A 720 14.32 19.28 -19.78
CA THR A 720 15.46 18.65 -19.10
C THR A 720 16.23 19.63 -18.20
N VAL A 721 16.53 20.84 -18.70
CA VAL A 721 17.27 21.87 -17.95
C VAL A 721 16.45 22.35 -16.75
N TRP A 722 15.16 22.61 -16.95
CA TRP A 722 14.24 22.93 -15.86
C TRP A 722 14.08 21.76 -14.87
N GLY A 723 14.09 20.52 -15.35
CA GLY A 723 14.09 19.31 -14.53
C GLY A 723 15.31 19.20 -13.62
N PHE A 724 16.52 19.54 -14.11
CA PHE A 724 17.71 19.62 -13.26
C PHE A 724 17.58 20.67 -12.15
N PHE A 725 17.02 21.84 -12.47
CA PHE A 725 16.77 22.91 -11.51
C PHE A 725 15.76 22.48 -10.43
N CYS A 726 14.67 21.80 -10.82
CA CYS A 726 13.65 21.30 -9.89
C CYS A 726 14.20 20.20 -8.96
N LEU A 727 15.01 19.28 -9.50
CA LEU A 727 15.71 18.28 -8.69
C LEU A 727 16.63 18.95 -7.67
N GLU A 728 17.41 19.94 -8.10
CA GLU A 728 18.31 20.69 -7.21
C GLU A 728 17.56 21.41 -6.08
N ALA A 729 16.35 21.91 -6.34
CA ALA A 729 15.51 22.51 -5.31
C ALA A 729 15.14 21.49 -4.22
N LYS A 730 14.78 20.25 -4.59
CA LYS A 730 14.54 19.16 -3.63
C LYS A 730 15.79 18.78 -2.85
N LEU A 731 16.95 18.76 -3.51
CA LEU A 731 18.25 18.50 -2.84
C LEU A 731 18.59 19.61 -1.84
N SER A 732 18.38 20.86 -2.22
CA SER A 732 18.54 22.05 -1.36
C SER A 732 17.68 21.94 -0.10
N LEU A 733 16.38 21.64 -0.25
CA LEU A 733 15.47 21.46 0.88
C LEU A 733 15.86 20.31 1.82
N THR A 734 16.25 19.17 1.26
CA THR A 734 16.59 17.98 2.06
C THR A 734 17.93 18.11 2.79
N SER A 735 18.89 18.84 2.21
CA SER A 735 20.21 19.05 2.79
C SER A 735 20.40 20.42 3.46
N SER A 736 19.35 21.25 3.55
CA SER A 736 19.40 22.58 4.16
C SER A 736 20.54 23.45 3.62
N ARG A 737 20.78 23.44 2.31
CA ARG A 737 21.88 24.19 1.69
C ARG A 737 21.36 25.07 0.54
N PRO A 738 22.08 26.14 0.17
CA PRO A 738 21.77 26.91 -1.03
C PRO A 738 21.74 26.06 -2.30
N MET A 739 20.89 26.43 -3.25
CA MET A 739 20.90 25.82 -4.58
C MET A 739 22.24 26.11 -5.29
N ARG A 740 22.81 25.08 -5.90
CA ARG A 740 24.08 25.15 -6.65
C ARG A 740 23.88 25.34 -8.15
N ILE A 741 22.65 25.20 -8.62
CA ILE A 741 22.24 25.49 -10.00
C ILE A 741 21.48 26.81 -9.99
N ALA A 742 21.97 27.77 -10.78
CA ALA A 742 21.28 29.04 -10.98
C ALA A 742 20.01 28.85 -11.83
N LYS A 743 19.02 29.72 -11.58
CA LYS A 743 17.78 29.77 -12.37
C LYS A 743 18.07 29.76 -13.88
N PRO A 744 17.46 28.83 -14.65
CA PRO A 744 17.64 28.78 -16.10
C PRO A 744 17.17 30.08 -16.77
N LYS A 745 18.00 30.63 -17.67
CA LYS A 745 17.60 31.76 -18.53
C LYS A 745 16.72 31.34 -19.71
N MET A 746 16.75 30.06 -20.06
CA MET A 746 15.89 29.50 -21.11
C MET A 746 14.43 29.48 -20.62
N PRO A 747 13.47 30.00 -21.41
CA PRO A 747 12.05 29.89 -21.06
C PRO A 747 11.61 28.43 -21.07
N GLY A 748 10.57 28.11 -20.30
CA GLY A 748 9.86 26.84 -20.36
C GLY A 748 9.11 26.69 -21.68
N THR A 749 9.81 26.37 -22.78
CA THR A 749 9.20 26.25 -24.11
C THR A 749 8.18 25.10 -24.19
N PHE A 750 8.17 24.22 -23.18
CA PHE A 750 7.22 23.15 -22.98
C PHE A 750 5.89 23.58 -22.34
N GLU A 751 5.78 24.81 -21.81
CA GLU A 751 4.60 25.27 -21.05
C GLU A 751 3.38 25.59 -21.93
N ASP A 752 3.60 26.01 -23.18
CA ASP A 752 2.52 26.42 -24.08
C ASP A 752 1.64 25.23 -24.47
N ALA A 753 0.33 25.34 -24.19
CA ALA A 753 -0.56 24.20 -24.31
C ALA A 753 -0.86 23.74 -25.73
N TYR A 754 -0.66 24.62 -26.73
CA TYR A 754 -0.96 24.34 -28.13
C TYR A 754 0.26 23.83 -28.90
N THR A 755 1.45 24.22 -28.45
CA THR A 755 2.71 23.94 -29.16
C THR A 755 3.58 22.92 -28.46
N SER A 756 3.33 22.62 -27.18
CA SER A 756 4.10 21.65 -26.41
C SER A 756 3.94 20.22 -26.94
N ILE A 757 5.05 19.51 -27.13
CA ILE A 757 5.06 18.09 -27.50
C ILE A 757 4.40 17.23 -26.43
N PHE A 758 4.55 17.60 -25.16
CA PHE A 758 4.03 16.85 -24.02
C PHE A 758 2.51 16.99 -23.89
N ALA A 759 1.91 17.95 -24.59
CA ALA A 759 0.47 18.18 -24.63
C ALA A 759 -0.24 17.34 -25.72
N LYS A 760 0.51 16.63 -26.57
CA LYS A 760 -0.05 15.86 -27.69
C LYS A 760 -0.46 14.46 -27.18
N PRO A 761 -1.67 13.96 -27.50
CA PRO A 761 -2.11 12.61 -27.11
C PRO A 761 -1.20 11.45 -27.55
N GLY A 762 -0.35 11.66 -28.55
CA GLY A 762 0.64 10.69 -29.02
C GLY A 762 1.96 10.67 -28.25
N ALA A 763 2.20 11.63 -27.33
CA ALA A 763 3.45 11.68 -26.57
C ALA A 763 3.49 10.61 -25.47
N PRO A 764 4.64 9.94 -25.25
CA PRO A 764 4.83 8.97 -24.17
C PRO A 764 4.52 9.50 -22.76
N GLU A 765 4.59 10.82 -22.57
CA GLU A 765 4.29 11.50 -21.31
C GLU A 765 2.81 11.86 -21.13
N TYR A 766 1.98 11.73 -22.16
CA TYR A 766 0.58 12.22 -22.10
C TYR A 766 -0.31 11.36 -21.18
N PHE A 767 -0.13 10.04 -21.27
CA PHE A 767 -0.85 9.08 -20.46
C PHE A 767 0.07 8.45 -19.41
N TRP A 768 -0.47 8.28 -18.21
CA TRP A 768 0.13 7.58 -17.10
C TRP A 768 -0.68 6.32 -16.76
N SER A 769 0.02 5.23 -16.44
CA SER A 769 -0.58 4.02 -15.88
C SER A 769 0.43 3.36 -14.95
N PRO A 770 0.00 2.85 -13.77
CA PRO A 770 0.86 2.05 -12.92
C PRO A 770 1.38 0.82 -13.68
N TYR A 771 2.58 0.36 -13.34
CA TYR A 771 3.21 -0.82 -13.92
C TYR A 771 3.85 -1.64 -12.79
N PRO A 772 3.73 -2.99 -12.79
CA PRO A 772 3.21 -3.85 -13.86
C PRO A 772 1.69 -4.07 -13.84
N ARG A 773 0.95 -3.38 -12.96
CA ARG A 773 -0.51 -3.53 -12.82
C ARG A 773 -1.23 -2.98 -14.06
N GLN A 774 -2.02 -3.81 -14.73
CA GLN A 774 -2.82 -3.33 -15.87
C GLN A 774 -4.04 -2.57 -15.35
N CYS A 775 -4.14 -1.28 -15.68
CA CYS A 775 -5.36 -0.51 -15.50
C CYS A 775 -5.50 0.54 -16.62
N ALA A 776 -6.67 1.17 -16.70
CA ALA A 776 -6.93 2.18 -17.71
C ALA A 776 -5.91 3.33 -17.62
N PRO A 777 -5.25 3.70 -18.74
CA PRO A 777 -4.35 4.85 -18.76
C PRO A 777 -5.11 6.13 -18.42
N ARG A 778 -4.51 6.95 -17.58
CA ARG A 778 -5.05 8.22 -17.08
C ARG A 778 -4.21 9.38 -17.59
N GLN A 779 -4.75 10.60 -17.56
CA GLN A 779 -3.94 11.77 -17.89
C GLN A 779 -2.82 11.94 -16.84
N SER A 780 -1.58 12.09 -17.31
CA SER A 780 -0.41 12.26 -16.42
C SER A 780 -0.33 13.67 -15.82
N PHE A 781 -0.88 14.66 -16.53
CA PHE A 781 -0.67 16.09 -16.28
C PHE A 781 0.82 16.48 -16.23
N PHE A 782 1.68 15.75 -16.94
CA PHE A 782 3.14 15.92 -16.91
C PHE A 782 3.56 17.39 -17.08
N ARG A 783 3.00 18.08 -18.09
CA ARG A 783 3.29 19.49 -18.38
C ARG A 783 2.83 20.43 -17.25
N GLU A 784 1.62 20.23 -16.76
CA GLU A 784 1.05 21.05 -15.69
C GLU A 784 1.85 20.92 -14.40
N VAL A 785 2.25 19.69 -14.06
CA VAL A 785 3.02 19.40 -12.84
C VAL A 785 4.41 20.02 -12.95
N ILE A 786 5.15 19.81 -14.05
CA ILE A 786 6.49 20.39 -14.18
C ILE A 786 6.45 21.93 -14.19
N SER A 787 5.44 22.56 -14.81
CA SER A 787 5.32 24.04 -14.79
C SER A 787 5.10 24.58 -13.37
N LEU A 788 4.31 23.88 -12.56
CA LEU A 788 4.13 24.25 -11.14
C LEU A 788 5.38 23.96 -10.31
N GLU A 789 6.06 22.86 -10.58
CA GLU A 789 7.31 22.53 -9.91
C GLU A 789 8.41 23.54 -10.21
N CYS A 790 8.49 24.07 -11.45
CA CYS A 790 9.36 25.17 -11.81
C CYS A 790 9.06 26.43 -10.96
N GLN A 791 7.79 26.82 -10.86
CA GLN A 791 7.38 27.99 -10.06
C GLN A 791 7.76 27.83 -8.58
N LEU A 792 7.53 26.63 -8.02
CA LEU A 792 7.91 26.34 -6.64
C LEU A 792 9.43 26.35 -6.47
N SER A 793 10.17 25.79 -7.43
CA SER A 793 11.64 25.76 -7.41
C SER A 793 12.27 27.14 -7.53
N GLU A 794 11.64 28.07 -8.25
CA GLU A 794 12.05 29.48 -8.25
C GLU A 794 11.92 30.11 -6.86
N MET A 795 10.79 29.87 -6.18
CA MET A 795 10.61 30.37 -4.81
C MET A 795 11.61 29.71 -3.83
N ILE A 796 11.93 28.42 -4.01
CA ILE A 796 12.96 27.72 -3.25
C ILE A 796 14.35 28.32 -3.52
N HIS A 797 14.67 28.64 -4.77
CA HIS A 797 15.93 29.28 -5.15
C HIS A 797 16.09 30.62 -4.44
N ASP A 798 15.09 31.50 -4.57
CA ASP A 798 15.10 32.85 -3.97
C ASP A 798 15.20 32.77 -2.44
N PHE A 799 14.50 31.81 -1.82
CA PHE A 799 14.66 31.51 -0.40
C PHE A 799 16.07 30.98 -0.08
N SER A 800 16.60 30.05 -0.86
CA SER A 800 17.90 29.44 -0.54
C SER A 800 19.08 30.43 -0.63
N GLU A 801 18.98 31.43 -1.52
CA GLU A 801 19.99 32.49 -1.67
C GLU A 801 19.94 33.50 -0.53
N VAL A 802 18.74 33.89 -0.10
CA VAL A 802 18.54 34.92 0.93
C VAL A 802 18.72 34.36 2.34
N PHE A 803 18.55 33.05 2.54
CA PHE A 803 18.47 32.42 3.86
C PHE A 803 19.64 31.46 4.17
N ALA A 804 20.69 31.49 3.35
CA ALA A 804 21.94 30.80 3.64
C ALA A 804 22.53 31.29 4.99
N PRO A 805 23.05 30.40 5.85
CA PRO A 805 23.60 30.81 7.14
C PRO A 805 24.72 31.84 6.97
N THR A 806 24.57 33.02 7.57
CA THR A 806 25.68 33.96 7.70
C THR A 806 26.58 33.53 8.86
N HIS A 807 27.89 33.80 8.77
CA HIS A 807 28.90 33.42 9.77
C HIS A 807 28.64 33.89 11.22
N CYS A 808 27.57 34.66 11.47
CA CYS A 808 27.29 35.31 12.76
C CYS A 808 25.94 34.90 13.39
N GLY A 809 25.21 33.91 12.85
CA GLY A 809 23.95 33.43 13.43
C GLY A 809 22.80 34.45 13.40
N ILE A 810 22.93 35.54 12.62
CA ILE A 810 21.86 36.50 12.37
C ILE A 810 21.19 36.11 11.04
N PRO A 811 19.86 35.97 11.00
CA PRO A 811 19.12 35.84 9.75
C PRO A 811 19.52 36.93 8.75
N ALA A 812 19.93 36.56 7.55
CA ALA A 812 20.25 37.53 6.49
C ALA A 812 19.01 38.32 6.03
N SER A 813 17.81 37.77 6.25
CA SER A 813 16.51 38.36 5.99
C SER A 813 15.85 38.94 7.24
N SER A 814 14.95 39.89 7.05
CA SER A 814 14.06 40.37 8.09
C SER A 814 12.88 39.41 8.35
N TYR A 815 12.24 39.56 9.52
CA TYR A 815 11.01 38.84 9.84
C TYR A 815 9.90 39.13 8.80
N ASP A 816 9.75 40.41 8.40
CA ASP A 816 8.73 40.84 7.44
C ASP A 816 8.93 40.21 6.06
N GLU A 817 10.18 40.13 5.57
CA GLU A 817 10.50 39.46 4.30
C GLU A 817 10.22 37.96 4.36
N THR A 818 10.54 37.32 5.49
CA THR A 818 10.29 35.88 5.69
C THR A 818 8.79 35.59 5.79
N SER A 819 8.03 36.43 6.49
CA SER A 819 6.59 36.32 6.60
C SER A 819 5.92 36.54 5.25
N ALA A 820 6.38 37.53 4.47
CA ALA A 820 5.85 37.78 3.13
C ALA A 820 6.09 36.59 2.17
N LEU A 821 7.23 35.89 2.31
CA LEU A 821 7.48 34.66 1.58
C LEU A 821 6.54 33.54 2.01
N TYR A 822 6.30 33.36 3.30
CA TYR A 822 5.31 32.40 3.82
C TYR A 822 3.91 32.67 3.22
N ASP A 823 3.47 33.94 3.21
CA ASP A 823 2.20 34.35 2.62
C ASP A 823 2.15 34.13 1.10
N SER A 824 3.29 34.31 0.41
CA SER A 824 3.42 34.01 -1.01
C SER A 824 3.26 32.51 -1.29
N LEU A 825 3.87 31.66 -0.47
CA LEU A 825 3.75 30.21 -0.58
C LEU A 825 2.33 29.75 -0.35
N LEU A 826 1.65 30.25 0.69
CA LEU A 826 0.25 29.89 0.93
C LEU A 826 -0.64 30.29 -0.26
N ARG A 827 -0.45 31.50 -0.81
CA ARG A 827 -1.19 31.94 -2.01
C ARG A 827 -0.89 31.07 -3.22
N TRP A 828 0.35 30.61 -3.38
CA TRP A 828 0.71 29.66 -4.42
C TRP A 828 0.01 28.32 -4.21
N GLY A 829 0.00 27.80 -2.97
CA GLY A 829 -0.66 26.55 -2.58
C GLY A 829 -2.14 26.56 -2.93
N THR A 830 -2.89 27.58 -2.48
CA THR A 830 -4.32 27.74 -2.80
C THR A 830 -4.58 27.73 -4.30
N ARG A 831 -3.77 28.44 -5.10
CA ARG A 831 -3.91 28.49 -6.57
C ARG A 831 -3.57 27.14 -7.24
N ALA A 832 -2.53 26.48 -6.76
CA ALA A 832 -2.12 25.17 -7.26
C ALA A 832 -3.21 24.14 -6.96
N SER A 833 -3.74 24.12 -5.73
CA SER A 833 -4.85 23.26 -5.34
C SER A 833 -6.08 23.51 -6.21
N GLN A 834 -6.50 24.78 -6.40
CA GLN A 834 -7.65 25.12 -7.27
C GLN A 834 -7.54 24.58 -8.71
N ARG A 835 -6.33 24.46 -9.26
CA ARG A 835 -6.12 23.92 -10.62
C ARG A 835 -6.41 22.43 -10.75
N PHE A 836 -6.41 21.71 -9.63
CA PHE A 836 -6.58 20.26 -9.59
C PHE A 836 -7.74 19.82 -8.70
N HIS A 837 -8.72 20.70 -8.44
CA HIS A 837 -10.01 20.33 -7.83
C HIS A 837 -10.90 19.57 -8.83
N THR A 838 -10.47 18.39 -9.25
CA THR A 838 -11.30 17.45 -9.99
C THR A 838 -11.30 16.10 -9.26
N ASN A 839 -12.46 15.43 -9.27
CA ASN A 839 -12.83 14.31 -8.41
C ASN A 839 -12.05 12.98 -8.66
N GLY A 840 -10.73 12.98 -8.87
CA GLY A 840 -9.95 11.81 -9.31
C GLY A 840 -8.75 11.42 -8.44
N ILE A 841 -8.28 10.17 -8.57
CA ILE A 841 -7.00 9.71 -8.02
C ILE A 841 -5.87 10.22 -8.91
N PHE A 842 -5.09 11.15 -8.37
CA PHE A 842 -3.93 11.75 -9.05
C PHE A 842 -2.74 10.79 -9.20
N PRO A 843 -1.95 10.93 -10.28
CA PRO A 843 -0.64 10.29 -10.45
C PRO A 843 0.35 10.59 -9.30
N PRO A 844 1.40 9.77 -9.14
CA PRO A 844 2.51 9.97 -8.20
C PRO A 844 3.06 11.40 -8.10
N SER A 845 3.19 12.05 -9.26
CA SER A 845 3.81 13.36 -9.42
C SER A 845 3.14 14.48 -8.60
N PHE A 846 1.84 14.35 -8.32
CA PHE A 846 1.09 15.30 -7.50
C PHE A 846 1.48 15.23 -6.01
N LEU A 847 1.65 14.02 -5.48
CA LEU A 847 2.15 13.84 -4.11
C LEU A 847 3.52 14.50 -3.96
N PHE A 848 4.39 14.34 -4.96
CA PHE A 848 5.74 14.89 -4.93
C PHE A 848 5.72 16.41 -4.93
N LEU A 849 4.81 17.03 -5.69
CA LEU A 849 4.61 18.47 -5.70
C LEU A 849 4.10 18.98 -4.34
N GLU A 850 3.05 18.38 -3.78
CA GLU A 850 2.50 18.74 -2.46
C GLU A 850 3.53 18.56 -1.34
N THR A 851 4.28 17.46 -1.36
CA THR A 851 5.31 17.19 -0.36
C THR A 851 6.46 18.19 -0.48
N THR A 852 6.82 18.62 -1.69
CA THR A 852 7.85 19.66 -1.91
C THR A 852 7.38 21.00 -1.36
N TYR A 853 6.10 21.34 -1.57
CA TYR A 853 5.47 22.54 -1.03
C TYR A 853 5.48 22.58 0.50
N ASP A 854 4.99 21.52 1.15
CA ASP A 854 4.96 21.44 2.61
C ASP A 854 6.39 21.43 3.19
N MET A 855 7.36 20.79 2.52
CA MET A 855 8.77 20.82 2.91
C MET A 855 9.35 22.24 2.89
N MET A 856 9.03 23.05 1.88
CA MET A 856 9.47 24.44 1.83
C MET A 856 8.84 25.25 2.97
N ILE A 857 7.54 25.06 3.24
CA ILE A 857 6.88 25.71 4.37
C ILE A 857 7.55 25.35 5.70
N LEU A 858 7.89 24.08 5.91
CA LEU A 858 8.61 23.67 7.11
C LEU A 858 9.93 24.44 7.29
N LYS A 859 10.67 24.71 6.22
CA LYS A 859 11.91 25.51 6.27
C LYS A 859 11.66 26.98 6.57
N VAL A 860 10.66 27.58 5.94
CA VAL A 860 10.30 28.99 6.18
C VAL A 860 9.84 29.19 7.63
N LEU A 861 8.99 28.30 8.14
CA LEU A 861 8.51 28.35 9.52
C LEU A 861 9.61 28.05 10.54
N ASP A 862 10.55 27.16 10.22
CA ASP A 862 11.75 26.93 11.05
C ASP A 862 12.57 28.21 11.16
N HIS A 863 12.81 28.88 10.04
CA HIS A 863 13.51 30.17 10.03
C HIS A 863 12.77 31.26 10.81
N LEU A 864 11.44 31.36 10.65
CA LEU A 864 10.61 32.29 11.42
C LEU A 864 10.74 32.08 12.94
N SER A 865 10.96 30.84 13.38
CA SER A 865 11.13 30.50 14.79
C SER A 865 12.45 30.99 15.40
N HIS A 866 13.41 31.47 14.59
CA HIS A 866 14.67 32.01 15.07
C HIS A 866 14.64 33.53 15.33
N PHE A 867 13.58 34.25 14.93
CA PHE A 867 13.46 35.68 15.24
C PHE A 867 13.04 35.93 16.69
N PRO A 868 13.48 37.05 17.31
CA PRO A 868 13.03 37.45 18.64
C PRO A 868 11.58 37.96 18.58
N LEU A 869 10.62 37.07 18.82
CA LEU A 869 9.18 37.34 18.75
C LEU A 869 8.52 37.48 20.14
N PRO A 870 7.39 38.19 20.25
CA PRO A 870 6.59 38.27 21.47
C PRO A 870 6.18 36.89 22.00
N ASN A 871 6.02 36.77 23.33
CA ASN A 871 5.54 35.55 23.96
C ASN A 871 4.16 35.15 23.41
N GLY A 872 4.07 33.96 22.81
CA GLY A 872 2.84 33.42 22.17
C GLY A 872 2.99 33.18 20.66
N THR A 873 3.66 34.07 19.94
CA THR A 873 3.88 33.94 18.48
C THR A 873 4.77 32.73 18.15
N HIS A 874 5.77 32.46 18.99
CA HIS A 874 6.61 31.24 18.89
C HIS A 874 5.78 29.95 18.99
N LYS A 875 4.80 29.89 19.90
CA LYS A 875 3.92 28.71 20.04
C LYS A 875 3.04 28.51 18.80
N SER A 876 2.54 29.60 18.21
CA SER A 876 1.77 29.56 16.96
C SER A 876 2.60 29.04 15.78
N ILE A 877 3.85 29.49 15.63
CA ILE A 877 4.76 29.01 14.57
C ILE A 877 5.05 27.52 14.73
N LEU A 878 5.38 27.06 15.94
CA LEU A 878 5.64 25.64 16.20
C LEU A 878 4.40 24.76 15.95
N SER A 879 3.21 25.24 16.31
CA SER A 879 1.94 24.56 15.99
C SER A 879 1.70 24.44 14.48
N LYS A 880 1.95 25.50 13.71
CA LYS A 880 1.88 25.48 12.23
C LYS A 880 2.87 24.46 11.66
N ARG A 881 4.11 24.42 12.17
CA ARG A 881 5.12 23.44 11.76
C ARG A 881 4.65 22.00 12.01
N ALA A 882 4.11 21.72 13.19
CA ALA A 882 3.58 20.39 13.51
C ALA A 882 2.42 20.00 12.58
N SER A 883 1.57 20.96 12.20
CA SER A 883 0.43 20.74 11.30
C SER A 883 0.88 20.37 9.88
N HIS A 884 1.84 21.11 9.31
CA HIS A 884 2.43 20.76 8.00
C HIS A 884 3.22 19.44 8.06
N GLY A 885 3.91 19.15 9.16
CA GLY A 885 4.54 17.84 9.38
C GLY A 885 3.51 16.70 9.39
N ALA A 886 2.40 16.86 10.10
CA ALA A 886 1.31 15.89 10.10
C ALA A 886 0.65 15.72 8.72
N SER A 887 0.54 16.81 7.93
CA SER A 887 0.06 16.78 6.53
C SER A 887 0.92 15.87 5.66
N ILE A 888 2.24 16.09 5.65
CA ILE A 888 3.20 15.25 4.90
C ILE A 888 3.04 13.78 5.30
N ILE A 889 3.05 13.48 6.60
CA ILE A 889 2.95 12.11 7.11
C ILE A 889 1.64 11.45 6.64
N SER A 890 0.53 12.18 6.71
CA SER A 890 -0.77 11.65 6.32
C SER A 890 -0.90 11.48 4.81
N ASN A 891 -0.35 12.38 4.00
CA ASN A 891 -0.31 12.24 2.55
C ASN A 891 0.52 11.02 2.13
N LEU A 892 1.69 10.82 2.74
CA LEU A 892 2.50 9.62 2.54
C LEU A 892 1.75 8.34 2.98
N TRP A 893 0.98 8.38 4.06
CA TRP A 893 0.18 7.25 4.53
C TRP A 893 -0.93 6.84 3.55
N VAL A 894 -1.67 7.82 3.02
CA VAL A 894 -2.69 7.57 1.99
C VAL A 894 -2.04 7.01 0.72
N TYR A 895 -0.94 7.62 0.30
CA TYR A 895 -0.23 7.22 -0.90
C TYR A 895 0.37 5.80 -0.80
N ARG A 896 0.87 5.45 0.40
CA ARG A 896 1.36 4.09 0.72
C ARG A 896 0.31 3.02 0.44
N ALA A 897 -0.97 3.28 0.73
CA ALA A 897 -2.05 2.33 0.48
C ALA A 897 -2.32 2.13 -1.01
N THR A 898 -2.26 3.19 -1.82
CA THR A 898 -2.57 3.13 -3.25
C THR A 898 -1.41 2.62 -4.09
N PHE A 899 -0.18 3.06 -3.80
CA PHE A 899 0.98 2.92 -4.69
C PHE A 899 2.24 2.38 -4.00
N GLY A 900 2.27 2.30 -2.67
CA GLY A 900 3.49 2.05 -1.90
C GLY A 900 4.43 3.27 -1.81
N LEU A 901 5.53 3.16 -1.06
CA LEU A 901 6.47 4.28 -0.80
C LEU A 901 7.93 4.01 -1.21
N ARG A 902 8.17 2.98 -2.01
CA ARG A 902 9.54 2.58 -2.42
C ARG A 902 10.04 3.26 -3.69
N HIS A 903 9.23 4.10 -4.30
CA HIS A 903 9.43 4.59 -5.66
C HIS A 903 10.17 5.93 -5.73
N GLU A 904 10.45 6.56 -4.58
CA GLU A 904 11.09 7.86 -4.54
C GLU A 904 11.96 8.01 -3.28
N PHE A 905 13.26 8.25 -3.47
CA PHE A 905 14.24 8.15 -2.39
C PHE A 905 14.13 9.29 -1.36
N TRP A 906 13.80 10.51 -1.79
CA TRP A 906 13.81 11.67 -0.90
C TRP A 906 12.60 11.72 0.05
N LEU A 907 11.57 10.89 -0.18
CA LEU A 907 10.41 10.79 0.71
C LEU A 907 10.81 10.30 2.11
N THR A 908 11.90 9.53 2.24
CA THR A 908 12.41 9.15 3.57
C THR A 908 12.90 10.38 4.35
N GLN A 909 13.52 11.34 3.66
CA GLN A 909 13.98 12.60 4.25
C GLN A 909 12.81 13.54 4.53
N ALA A 910 11.84 13.61 3.64
CA ALA A 910 10.61 14.38 3.89
C ALA A 910 9.85 13.84 5.11
N CYS A 911 9.73 12.51 5.24
CA CYS A 911 9.12 11.86 6.39
C CYS A 911 9.91 12.13 7.68
N LEU A 912 11.24 12.08 7.65
CA LEU A 912 12.08 12.45 8.79
C LEU A 912 11.88 13.91 9.21
N ALA A 913 11.97 14.86 8.27
CA ALA A 913 11.78 16.28 8.53
C ALA A 913 10.39 16.58 9.11
N ALA A 914 9.35 15.98 8.54
CA ALA A 914 7.98 16.07 9.02
C ALA A 914 7.83 15.51 10.44
N THR A 915 8.46 14.36 10.73
CA THR A 915 8.42 13.75 12.06
C THR A 915 9.12 14.64 13.09
N THR A 916 10.27 15.22 12.75
CA THR A 916 10.98 16.16 13.62
C THR A 916 10.13 17.40 13.93
N ALA A 917 9.42 17.94 12.94
CA ALA A 917 8.51 19.08 13.14
C ALA A 917 7.35 18.75 14.11
N VAL A 918 6.91 17.49 14.14
CA VAL A 918 5.84 17.02 15.03
C VAL A 918 6.35 16.69 16.43
N ILE A 919 7.52 16.04 16.56
CA ILE A 919 8.06 15.53 17.82
C ILE A 919 8.20 16.62 18.88
N PHE A 920 8.73 17.79 18.49
CA PHE A 920 8.93 18.89 19.44
C PHE A 920 7.63 19.52 19.97
N ASN A 921 6.46 19.13 19.44
CA ASN A 921 5.13 19.64 19.82
C ASN A 921 4.23 18.57 20.47
N LEU A 922 4.76 17.39 20.83
CA LEU A 922 3.95 16.27 21.34
C LEU A 922 3.22 16.57 22.65
N GLY A 923 3.78 17.43 23.51
CA GLY A 923 3.22 17.73 24.83
C GLY A 923 1.88 18.47 24.82
N ASP A 924 1.51 19.11 23.70
CA ASP A 924 0.31 19.95 23.60
C ASP A 924 -0.88 19.22 22.93
N THR A 925 -0.67 18.15 22.14
CA THR A 925 -1.75 17.55 21.32
C THR A 925 -1.64 16.01 21.17
N PRO A 926 -2.53 15.20 21.78
CA PRO A 926 -2.52 13.74 21.67
C PRO A 926 -2.66 13.18 20.24
N SER A 927 -3.23 13.94 19.31
CA SER A 927 -3.35 13.55 17.89
C SER A 927 -1.98 13.47 17.19
N LEU A 928 -1.01 14.30 17.58
CA LEU A 928 0.34 14.34 17.02
C LEU A 928 1.16 13.11 17.37
N SER A 929 0.90 12.50 18.53
CA SER A 929 1.50 11.22 18.93
C SER A 929 1.18 10.10 17.93
N LYS A 930 -0.02 10.10 17.35
CA LYS A 930 -0.42 9.13 16.30
C LYS A 930 0.36 9.37 15.01
N SER A 931 0.57 10.62 14.62
CA SER A 931 1.35 10.97 13.43
C SER A 931 2.80 10.47 13.53
N VAL A 932 3.42 10.56 14.70
CA VAL A 932 4.79 10.04 14.89
C VAL A 932 4.84 8.52 14.77
N VAL A 933 3.86 7.80 15.33
CA VAL A 933 3.78 6.34 15.19
C VAL A 933 3.60 5.95 13.72
N ILE A 934 2.72 6.65 13.00
CA ILE A 934 2.50 6.47 11.56
C ILE A 934 3.82 6.69 10.79
N ALA A 935 4.52 7.79 11.06
CA ALA A 935 5.79 8.09 10.39
C ALA A 935 6.87 7.03 10.65
N CYS A 936 6.96 6.54 11.89
CA CYS A 936 7.88 5.45 12.23
C CYS A 936 7.51 4.15 11.50
N GLN A 937 6.22 3.86 11.36
CA GLN A 937 5.75 2.70 10.59
C GLN A 937 6.10 2.84 9.11
N LEU A 938 5.87 4.03 8.51
CA LEU A 938 6.24 4.31 7.13
C LEU A 938 7.74 4.10 6.89
N LEU A 939 8.60 4.67 7.75
CA LEU A 939 10.05 4.52 7.64
C LEU A 939 10.49 3.06 7.89
N TYR A 940 9.81 2.32 8.76
CA TYR A 940 10.10 0.92 8.99
C TYR A 940 9.79 0.07 7.76
N GLU A 941 8.66 0.29 7.09
CA GLU A 941 8.31 -0.41 5.85
C GLU A 941 9.26 -0.06 4.71
N ILE A 942 9.56 1.24 4.53
CA ILE A 942 10.53 1.68 3.52
C ILE A 942 11.91 1.09 3.81
N GLY A 943 12.28 0.96 5.08
CA GLY A 943 13.55 0.40 5.55
C GLY A 943 13.83 -1.05 5.14
N GLU A 944 12.83 -1.79 4.68
CA GLU A 944 13.05 -3.12 4.07
C GLU A 944 13.79 -3.00 2.74
N PHE A 945 13.48 -1.96 1.99
CA PHE A 945 13.99 -1.74 0.64
C PHE A 945 15.14 -0.74 0.66
N LEU A 946 14.96 0.42 1.30
CA LEU A 946 15.92 1.52 1.36
C LEU A 946 16.58 1.59 2.74
N PRO A 947 17.86 1.18 2.89
CA PRO A 947 18.56 1.18 4.17
C PRO A 947 18.59 2.55 4.88
N VAL A 948 18.57 3.64 4.13
CA VAL A 948 18.54 5.02 4.66
C VAL A 948 17.35 5.27 5.58
N ALA A 949 16.19 4.65 5.34
CA ALA A 949 15.02 4.82 6.19
C ALA A 949 15.22 4.21 7.60
N ASN A 950 16.00 3.12 7.71
CA ASN A 950 16.39 2.56 9.00
C ASN A 950 17.28 3.54 9.79
N GLN A 951 18.11 4.32 9.10
CA GLN A 951 18.93 5.36 9.74
C GLN A 951 18.05 6.53 10.22
N CYS A 952 17.08 6.97 9.41
CA CYS A 952 16.09 7.98 9.82
C CYS A 952 15.34 7.56 11.10
N LEU A 953 14.95 6.29 11.22
CA LEU A 953 14.35 5.76 12.44
C LEU A 953 15.25 5.90 13.66
N LEU A 954 16.55 5.61 13.53
CA LEU A 954 17.52 5.73 14.62
C LEU A 954 17.71 7.19 15.06
N VAL A 955 17.65 8.13 14.11
CA VAL A 955 17.66 9.58 14.41
C VAL A 955 16.43 9.95 15.22
N ILE A 956 15.24 9.51 14.78
CA ILE A 956 13.99 9.74 15.52
C ILE A 956 14.07 9.12 16.92
N LYS A 957 14.70 7.95 17.07
CA LYS A 957 14.94 7.31 18.37
C LYS A 957 15.79 8.17 19.29
N ALA A 958 16.91 8.70 18.77
CA ALA A 958 17.78 9.58 19.55
C ALA A 958 17.02 10.84 19.99
N LEU A 959 16.27 11.47 19.10
CA LEU A 959 15.45 12.65 19.41
C LEU A 959 14.38 12.35 20.48
N SER A 960 13.75 11.18 20.42
CA SER A 960 12.72 10.77 21.39
C SER A 960 13.26 10.52 22.80
N SER A 961 14.53 10.10 22.94
CA SER A 961 15.14 9.79 24.24
C SER A 961 15.27 11.02 25.16
N HIS A 962 15.19 12.22 24.59
CA HIS A 962 15.15 13.48 25.34
C HIS A 962 13.74 13.85 25.84
N GLN A 963 12.69 13.14 25.41
CA GLN A 963 11.27 13.48 25.61
C GLN A 963 10.42 12.27 26.09
N ASP A 964 11.05 11.26 26.69
CA ASP A 964 10.54 9.91 27.00
C ASP A 964 9.13 9.81 27.66
N ALA A 965 8.63 10.89 28.26
CA ALA A 965 7.31 10.93 28.92
C ALA A 965 6.10 11.07 27.97
N ALA A 966 6.30 11.44 26.69
CA ALA A 966 5.21 11.77 25.76
C ALA A 966 4.92 10.72 24.66
N PHE A 967 5.71 9.65 24.56
CA PHE A 967 5.63 8.71 23.43
C PHE A 967 4.79 7.45 23.72
N PRO A 968 3.85 7.06 22.83
CA PRO A 968 3.06 5.83 22.98
C PRO A 968 3.88 4.55 22.96
N THR A 969 3.44 3.50 23.68
CA THR A 969 4.14 2.19 23.76
C THR A 969 4.35 1.51 22.39
N SER A 970 3.43 1.72 21.44
CA SER A 970 3.51 1.20 20.06
C SER A 970 4.76 1.67 19.30
N TYR A 971 5.31 2.84 19.66
CA TYR A 971 6.60 3.33 19.18
C TYR A 971 7.74 2.37 19.53
N ARG A 972 7.79 1.86 20.77
CA ARG A 972 8.86 0.95 21.25
C ARG A 972 8.85 -0.37 20.50
N MET A 973 7.68 -0.86 20.09
CA MET A 973 7.54 -2.08 19.30
C MET A 973 8.24 -1.97 17.94
N ILE A 974 8.09 -0.83 17.24
CA ILE A 974 8.76 -0.61 15.94
C ILE A 974 10.28 -0.68 16.12
N TYR A 975 10.82 -0.09 17.19
CA TYR A 975 12.27 -0.17 17.47
C TYR A 975 12.75 -1.54 17.90
N SER A 976 11.93 -2.33 18.59
CA SER A 976 12.24 -3.72 18.89
C SER A 976 12.36 -4.54 17.59
N LYS A 977 11.41 -4.35 16.66
CA LYS A 977 11.44 -4.97 15.32
C LYS A 977 12.64 -4.49 14.50
N LEU A 978 12.99 -3.19 14.59
CA LEU A 978 14.17 -2.63 13.95
C LEU A 978 15.47 -3.24 14.50
N ALA A 979 15.58 -3.42 15.82
CA ALA A 979 16.74 -4.04 16.46
C ALA A 979 16.92 -5.51 16.05
N ILE A 980 15.83 -6.24 15.84
CA ILE A 980 15.86 -7.60 15.26
C ILE A 980 16.37 -7.54 13.82
N ARG A 981 15.81 -6.63 12.98
CA ARG A 981 16.18 -6.48 11.57
C ARG A 981 17.65 -6.09 11.37
N MET A 982 18.17 -5.19 12.18
CA MET A 982 19.55 -4.70 12.07
C MET A 982 20.59 -5.68 12.64
N GLY A 983 20.16 -6.73 13.35
CA GLY A 983 21.03 -7.50 14.24
C GLY A 983 21.56 -6.63 15.39
N ARG A 984 22.16 -7.24 16.43
CA ARG A 984 22.81 -6.48 17.53
C ARG A 984 24.04 -5.71 17.01
N VAL A 985 23.82 -4.61 16.29
CA VAL A 985 24.87 -3.69 15.86
C VAL A 985 24.88 -2.50 16.81
N ILE A 986 25.95 -2.41 17.60
CA ILE A 986 26.27 -1.23 18.40
C ILE A 986 26.81 -0.17 17.45
N ILE A 987 26.05 0.89 17.21
CA ILE A 987 26.49 2.01 16.36
C ILE A 987 27.31 2.97 17.22
N ARG A 988 28.63 3.02 16.97
CA ARG A 988 29.52 4.06 17.47
C ARG A 988 29.56 5.19 16.44
N SER A 989 29.02 6.33 16.82
CA SER A 989 28.90 7.62 16.11
C SER A 989 27.80 7.77 15.05
N VAL A 990 27.02 8.84 15.22
CA VAL A 990 26.04 9.41 14.27
C VAL A 990 26.63 10.75 13.83
N SER A 991 27.27 10.80 12.66
CA SER A 991 27.72 12.06 12.04
C SER A 991 27.25 12.15 10.58
N MET A 992 25.94 12.01 10.38
CA MET A 992 25.31 12.12 9.05
C MET A 992 24.40 13.34 8.91
N LEU A 993 24.25 14.12 9.98
CA LEU A 993 23.32 15.22 10.05
C LEU A 993 24.04 16.38 10.73
N ASP A 994 24.45 17.39 9.95
CA ASP A 994 24.64 18.74 10.49
C ASP A 994 23.26 19.31 10.85
N ILE A 995 22.58 18.65 11.79
CA ILE A 995 21.48 19.25 12.52
C ILE A 995 22.18 19.86 13.74
N GLU A 996 22.41 21.16 13.70
CA GLU A 996 22.73 21.88 14.93
C GLU A 996 21.56 21.65 15.90
N PRO A 997 21.81 21.06 17.08
CA PRO A 997 20.80 21.08 18.12
C PRO A 997 20.70 22.53 18.59
N GLY A 998 19.54 23.15 18.39
CA GLY A 998 19.20 24.38 19.08
C GLY A 998 19.19 24.10 20.59
N VAL A 999 20.32 24.36 21.25
CA VAL A 999 20.46 24.13 22.70
C VAL A 999 19.77 25.25 23.45
N ASP A 1000 18.90 24.82 24.36
CA ASP A 1000 18.29 25.58 25.44
C ASP A 1000 19.24 26.58 26.08
N ASN A 1001 18.71 27.77 26.39
CA ASN A 1001 19.36 28.76 27.22
C ASN A 1001 18.76 28.72 28.64
N PRO A 1002 19.30 27.95 29.61
CA PRO A 1002 19.02 28.16 31.02
C PRO A 1002 20.25 28.79 31.69
N GLY A 1003 20.22 30.10 31.93
CA GLY A 1003 21.42 30.81 32.38
C GLY A 1003 21.19 32.05 33.24
N VAL A 1004 20.51 31.92 34.38
CA VAL A 1004 20.69 32.84 35.52
C VAL A 1004 21.60 32.17 36.55
N ARG A 1005 22.92 32.43 36.48
CA ARG A 1005 23.81 32.93 37.56
C ARG A 1005 25.29 32.53 37.42
N GLN A 1006 26.10 33.57 37.54
CA GLN A 1006 27.39 33.70 38.27
C GLN A 1006 28.68 33.05 37.71
N SER A 1007 29.48 33.95 37.12
CA SER A 1007 30.91 34.23 37.44
C SER A 1007 31.98 33.15 37.30
N GLY A 1008 32.98 33.45 36.46
CA GLY A 1008 34.33 32.88 36.55
C GLY A 1008 34.97 32.75 35.18
N GLY A 1009 35.83 33.71 34.80
CA GLY A 1009 36.43 33.77 33.47
C GLY A 1009 37.63 32.84 33.25
N SER A 1010 37.94 32.57 31.97
CA SER A 1010 39.21 32.93 31.32
C SER A 1010 39.27 32.35 29.90
N SER A 1011 39.71 33.20 28.98
CA SER A 1011 40.07 33.00 27.56
C SER A 1011 40.72 31.68 27.15
N HIS A 1012 40.39 31.18 25.96
CA HIS A 1012 41.31 31.07 24.82
C HIS A 1012 40.56 30.73 23.50
N ASP A 1013 40.75 31.57 22.49
CA ASP A 1013 40.49 31.29 21.07
C ASP A 1013 41.34 30.12 20.55
N VAL A 1014 40.85 29.37 19.55
CA VAL A 1014 41.47 29.17 18.21
C VAL A 1014 40.69 28.15 17.35
N ALA A 1015 40.49 28.56 16.10
CA ALA A 1015 39.97 27.96 14.86
C ALA A 1015 40.05 26.43 14.60
N PHE A 1016 39.06 25.93 13.85
CA PHE A 1016 39.03 24.63 13.16
C PHE A 1016 39.53 24.76 11.71
N SER A 1017 40.49 23.92 11.31
CA SER A 1017 40.74 23.55 9.91
C SER A 1017 41.20 22.08 9.80
N SER A 1018 40.54 21.34 8.91
CA SER A 1018 41.00 20.16 8.11
C SER A 1018 42.07 19.20 8.68
N GLN A 1019 41.74 17.90 8.77
CA GLN A 1019 42.38 16.80 8.00
C GLN A 1019 41.93 15.41 8.48
N ILE A 1020 41.77 14.50 7.51
CA ILE A 1020 41.68 13.05 7.68
C ILE A 1020 43.10 12.50 7.76
N GLU A 1021 43.42 11.67 8.77
CA GLU A 1021 44.46 10.63 8.68
C GLU A 1021 44.32 9.60 9.83
N GLY A 1022 44.47 8.31 9.51
CA GLY A 1022 44.95 7.28 10.45
C GLY A 1022 43.95 6.26 11.02
N ILE A 1023 43.87 5.08 10.38
CA ILE A 1023 43.54 3.80 11.06
C ILE A 1023 44.86 3.11 11.40
N SER A 1024 45.14 2.85 12.68
CA SER A 1024 45.75 1.61 13.22
C SER A 1024 46.08 1.78 14.72
N ASP A 1025 46.04 0.66 15.44
CA ASP A 1025 46.50 0.46 16.82
C ASP A 1025 45.63 0.97 17.98
N LEU A 1026 44.79 0.08 18.53
CA LEU A 1026 45.04 -0.56 19.84
C LEU A 1026 43.83 -1.37 20.31
N ALA A 1027 43.91 -2.68 20.05
CA ALA A 1027 43.38 -3.67 20.98
C ALA A 1027 44.29 -3.70 22.22
N LYS A 1028 43.76 -3.27 23.38
CA LYS A 1028 44.24 -3.39 24.78
C LYS A 1028 43.56 -2.21 25.49
N THR A 1029 42.64 -2.35 26.43
CA THR A 1029 42.70 -3.16 27.65
C THR A 1029 41.30 -3.32 28.24
N SER A 1030 41.06 -4.51 28.77
CA SER A 1030 40.12 -4.77 29.86
C SER A 1030 40.38 -3.90 31.09
N SER A 1031 39.34 -3.31 31.66
CA SER A 1031 39.07 -3.26 33.11
C SER A 1031 37.63 -2.81 33.32
#